data_AF-A0A351HYZ9-F1
#
_entry.id   AF-A0A351HYZ9-F1
#
_cell.length_a   1.000
_cell.length_b   1.000
_cell.length_c   1.000
_cell.angle_alpha   90.00
_cell.angle_beta   90.00
_cell.angle_gamma   90.00
#
_symmetry.space_group_name_H-M   'P 1'
#
loop_
_entity.id
_entity.type
_entity.pdbx_description
1 polymer ?
#
loop_
_entity_poly.entity_id
_entity_poly.type
_entity_poly.pdbx_seq_one_letter_code
_entity_poly.pdbx_strand_id
1 'polypeptide(L)'
;MLLEFVAASPLRNEWADFFPFYKGFAESGGIAARWLCVGARFEGLKKSPTEVWNKPVLGRSDKDELARRLAEWAPTHILINEALSPELLRLLKTAVPRGEFLVSAEDDRQSRAGKRTACDLIAEHEGWSKEASGGKSISQRDIPILRFFQTDWLSQWLGLPRREDRYFVGAVEPIYDAVMMNPQARECGPFLAILGGVSCDYRADLSRNPLYRGVDLSACDRRKGCAFCSSTHPAMSSMQTDPIELARTQFAAVIRTAAAQGRNCGRFNMRDIRIFRRIAEFFEMIMGLDLPASNFFFAPRIDDFLRAGADIERLLPQLEKYGHRLNLFRMGIEHFSPRENARFNKGVTAQQIDQGLELADRLKAAYPACFDYAQPLGYIAFTPWTTLEDIEITINEGISRGFSPNAPWLYSALELHKEAPITALALHEGGIVCRRYDDVAMTYGMMADFRSRPGLLPWRFKDCHAAVACGIIVRVCAVSLRGVMPDAVFSGDALYAWLKEFVDGHGLDTKRPDLFAAELVHLMKTTLPPWKKKELIRETFDRLERRCADAGRRRAALASPSADLAERVRTQLSQAGSHIGLADFVVTSIEPSPGRLVVVTLARRLPLHDGEDALIVNIEPLQGAARYYKAVGDLAFGYSSETPLRTRAQAAALAALMACLGKPSQPRHAELGDQ
;
A
#
# COMPACT_ATOMS: atom_id res chain seq x y z
N MET A 1 14.44 -26.97 -16.70
CA MET A 1 13.05 -26.58 -16.40
C MET A 1 13.08 -25.45 -15.39
N LEU A 2 12.27 -24.43 -15.61
CA LEU A 2 12.05 -23.33 -14.68
C LEU A 2 10.69 -23.59 -14.00
N LEU A 3 10.72 -23.84 -12.70
CA LEU A 3 9.53 -24.15 -11.90
C LEU A 3 9.20 -22.97 -11.00
N GLU A 4 8.09 -22.32 -11.29
CA GLU A 4 7.65 -21.14 -10.55
C GLU A 4 6.41 -21.44 -9.73
N PHE A 5 6.48 -21.19 -8.42
CA PHE A 5 5.31 -21.15 -7.55
C PHE A 5 4.79 -19.72 -7.46
N VAL A 6 3.51 -19.53 -7.79
CA VAL A 6 2.85 -18.22 -7.75
C VAL A 6 1.78 -18.18 -6.66
N ALA A 7 1.65 -17.02 -6.01
CA ALA A 7 0.62 -16.71 -5.02
C ALA A 7 -0.26 -15.55 -5.49
N ALA A 8 -1.40 -15.36 -4.82
CA ALA A 8 -2.24 -14.18 -4.99
C ALA A 8 -1.57 -12.87 -4.50
N SER A 9 -0.38 -12.94 -3.90
CA SER A 9 0.44 -11.78 -3.57
C SER A 9 1.43 -11.48 -4.71
N PRO A 10 1.26 -10.38 -5.47
CA PRO A 10 2.11 -10.08 -6.63
C PRO A 10 3.57 -9.80 -6.27
N LEU A 11 3.84 -9.40 -5.01
CA LEU A 11 5.18 -9.01 -4.53
C LEU A 11 6.11 -10.20 -4.27
N ARG A 12 5.59 -11.43 -4.41
CA ARG A 12 6.29 -12.64 -4.02
C ARG A 12 7.10 -13.27 -5.15
N ASN A 13 6.74 -12.97 -6.39
CA ASN A 13 7.32 -13.65 -7.56
C ASN A 13 8.62 -13.00 -8.06
N GLU A 14 9.22 -12.07 -7.31
CA GLU A 14 10.41 -11.31 -7.71
C GLU A 14 11.61 -12.22 -8.08
N TRP A 15 11.68 -13.43 -7.50
CA TRP A 15 12.73 -14.42 -7.82
C TRP A 15 12.59 -15.08 -9.20
N ALA A 16 11.42 -14.98 -9.81
CA ALA A 16 11.14 -15.49 -11.16
C ALA A 16 11.20 -14.39 -12.23
N ASP A 17 11.49 -13.13 -11.86
CA ASP A 17 11.56 -11.99 -12.78
C ASP A 17 12.52 -12.25 -13.97
N PHE A 18 13.58 -13.05 -13.75
CA PHE A 18 14.61 -13.36 -14.74
C PHE A 18 14.38 -14.67 -15.51
N PHE A 19 13.36 -15.45 -15.17
CA PHE A 19 13.07 -16.71 -15.85
C PHE A 19 12.93 -16.56 -17.38
N PRO A 20 12.31 -15.49 -17.93
CA PRO A 20 12.29 -15.28 -19.38
C PRO A 20 13.68 -15.23 -20.01
N PHE A 21 14.62 -14.56 -19.33
CA PHE A 21 16.00 -14.42 -19.80
C PHE A 21 16.80 -15.71 -19.59
N TYR A 22 16.63 -16.41 -18.47
CA TYR A 22 17.28 -17.71 -18.27
C TYR A 22 16.82 -18.74 -19.31
N LYS A 23 15.54 -18.71 -19.68
CA LYS A 23 14.99 -19.54 -20.76
C LYS A 23 15.64 -19.19 -22.10
N GLY A 24 15.61 -17.91 -22.48
CA GLY A 24 16.24 -17.43 -23.71
C GLY A 24 17.73 -17.76 -23.79
N PHE A 25 18.44 -17.62 -22.67
CA PHE A 25 19.85 -17.96 -22.57
C PHE A 25 20.08 -19.46 -22.83
N ALA A 26 19.36 -20.34 -22.13
CA ALA A 26 19.48 -21.78 -22.29
C ALA A 26 19.18 -22.22 -23.73
N GLU A 27 18.09 -21.72 -24.32
CA GLU A 27 17.69 -22.09 -25.69
C GLU A 27 18.66 -21.56 -26.75
N SER A 28 19.22 -20.35 -26.56
CA SER A 28 20.29 -19.83 -27.43
C SER A 28 21.57 -20.68 -27.37
N GLY A 29 21.79 -21.38 -26.26
CA GLY A 29 22.88 -22.36 -26.08
C GLY A 29 22.53 -23.79 -26.52
N GLY A 30 21.37 -24.01 -27.15
CA GLY A 30 20.94 -25.33 -27.61
C GLY A 30 20.33 -26.24 -26.54
N ILE A 31 20.00 -25.69 -25.36
CA ILE A 31 19.37 -26.45 -24.27
C ILE A 31 17.86 -26.18 -24.28
N ALA A 32 17.07 -27.22 -24.53
CA ALA A 32 15.62 -27.13 -24.47
C ALA A 32 15.14 -26.77 -23.06
N ALA A 33 14.33 -25.72 -22.94
CA ALA A 33 13.82 -25.23 -21.67
C ALA A 33 12.30 -25.17 -21.64
N ARG A 34 11.72 -25.42 -20.46
CA ARG A 34 10.29 -25.25 -20.20
C ARG A 34 10.10 -24.43 -18.94
N TRP A 35 9.14 -23.52 -18.96
CA TRP A 35 8.73 -22.73 -17.80
C TRP A 35 7.31 -23.12 -17.38
N LEU A 36 7.19 -23.65 -16.16
CA LEU A 36 5.93 -24.11 -15.57
C LEU A 36 5.58 -23.25 -14.37
N CYS A 37 4.41 -22.61 -14.40
CA CYS A 37 3.85 -21.81 -13.33
C CYS A 37 2.80 -22.61 -12.55
N VAL A 38 2.97 -22.74 -11.24
CA VAL A 38 2.13 -23.51 -10.34
C VAL A 38 1.53 -22.60 -9.28
N GLY A 39 0.21 -22.46 -9.26
CA GLY A 39 -0.50 -21.76 -8.20
C GLY A 39 -0.44 -22.59 -6.93
N ALA A 40 -0.04 -21.97 -5.82
CA ALA A 40 0.07 -22.63 -4.54
C ALA A 40 -0.50 -21.79 -3.41
N ARG A 41 -1.01 -22.46 -2.38
CA ARG A 41 -1.24 -21.82 -1.07
C ARG A 41 0.09 -21.69 -0.36
N PHE A 42 0.24 -20.70 0.51
CA PHE A 42 1.46 -20.51 1.27
C PHE A 42 1.19 -20.53 2.76
N GLU A 43 2.04 -21.26 3.47
CA GLU A 43 1.90 -21.45 4.91
C GLU A 43 3.13 -20.92 5.64
N GLY A 44 2.85 -20.11 6.67
CA GLY A 44 3.85 -19.53 7.57
C GLY A 44 4.33 -20.57 8.58
N LEU A 45 5.63 -20.86 8.54
CA LEU A 45 6.35 -21.71 9.48
C LEU A 45 7.25 -20.81 10.33
N LYS A 46 6.93 -20.69 11.63
CA LYS A 46 7.79 -20.01 12.61
C LYS A 46 9.04 -20.86 12.83
N LYS A 47 10.20 -20.39 12.36
CA LYS A 47 11.50 -21.08 12.53
C LYS A 47 12.20 -20.65 13.81
N SER A 48 12.13 -19.36 14.13
CA SER A 48 12.71 -18.77 15.34
C SER A 48 11.87 -17.56 15.79
N PRO A 49 12.19 -16.95 16.94
CA PRO A 49 11.55 -15.69 17.35
C PRO A 49 11.73 -14.53 16.35
N THR A 50 12.70 -14.61 15.43
CA THR A 50 13.03 -13.54 14.48
C THR A 50 12.84 -13.98 13.02
N GLU A 51 12.37 -15.20 12.78
CA GLU A 51 12.38 -15.81 11.46
C GLU A 51 11.11 -16.60 11.19
N VAL A 52 10.31 -16.10 10.25
CA VAL A 52 9.09 -16.76 9.74
C VAL A 52 9.29 -17.05 8.26
N TRP A 53 8.99 -18.27 7.86
CA TRP A 53 9.16 -18.76 6.49
C TRP A 53 7.80 -19.03 5.87
N ASN A 54 7.58 -18.64 4.63
CA ASN A 54 6.37 -19.02 3.92
C ASN A 54 6.72 -20.04 2.86
N LYS A 55 6.08 -21.22 2.86
CA LYS A 55 6.38 -22.28 1.88
C LYS A 55 5.16 -22.62 1.03
N PRO A 56 5.34 -22.96 -0.26
CA PRO A 56 4.24 -23.39 -1.10
C PRO A 56 3.71 -24.74 -0.61
N VAL A 57 2.40 -24.86 -0.62
CA VAL A 57 1.63 -26.07 -0.28
C VAL A 57 0.64 -26.32 -1.40
N LEU A 58 0.67 -27.55 -1.91
CA LEU A 58 -0.18 -28.02 -2.99
C LEU A 58 -1.18 -29.06 -2.49
N GLY A 59 -2.38 -29.04 -3.07
CA GLY A 59 -3.35 -30.11 -2.94
C GLY A 59 -2.85 -31.41 -3.58
N ARG A 60 -3.53 -32.52 -3.31
CA ARG A 60 -3.15 -33.84 -3.84
C ARG A 60 -3.18 -33.88 -5.38
N SER A 61 -4.24 -33.36 -6.00
CA SER A 61 -4.37 -33.30 -7.46
C SER A 61 -3.25 -32.50 -8.13
N ASP A 62 -2.89 -31.34 -7.58
CA ASP A 62 -1.81 -30.51 -8.11
C ASP A 62 -0.43 -31.17 -7.96
N LYS A 63 -0.22 -31.93 -6.87
CA LYS A 63 0.99 -32.74 -6.67
C LYS A 63 1.10 -33.83 -7.72
N ASP A 64 0.03 -34.58 -7.94
CA ASP A 64 0.00 -35.68 -8.92
C ASP A 64 0.24 -35.15 -10.35
N GLU A 65 -0.38 -34.01 -10.70
CA GLU A 65 -0.18 -33.35 -11.99
C GLU A 65 1.25 -32.81 -12.17
N LEU A 66 1.82 -32.17 -11.13
CA LEU A 66 3.20 -31.70 -11.17
C LEU A 66 4.17 -32.87 -11.37
N ALA A 67 3.98 -33.97 -10.64
CA ALA A 67 4.80 -35.17 -10.77
C ALA A 67 4.70 -35.77 -12.18
N ARG A 68 3.49 -35.85 -12.75
CA ARG A 68 3.26 -36.32 -14.12
C ARG A 68 4.00 -35.48 -15.14
N ARG A 69 3.88 -34.14 -15.09
CA ARG A 69 4.57 -33.23 -16.02
C ARG A 69 6.09 -33.31 -15.93
N LEU A 70 6.61 -33.50 -14.72
CA LEU A 70 8.03 -33.68 -14.48
C LEU A 70 8.54 -35.01 -15.05
N ALA A 71 7.79 -36.09 -14.86
CA ALA A 71 8.13 -37.40 -15.41
C ALA A 71 8.09 -37.41 -16.94
N GLU A 72 7.07 -36.78 -17.55
CA GLU A 72 6.90 -36.69 -19.01
C GLU A 72 8.01 -35.89 -19.69
N TRP A 73 8.46 -34.80 -19.06
CA TRP A 73 9.54 -33.98 -19.62
C TRP A 73 10.94 -34.50 -19.25
N ALA A 74 11.08 -35.19 -18.12
CA ALA A 74 12.33 -35.71 -17.58
C ALA A 74 13.48 -34.67 -17.57
N PRO A 75 13.30 -33.50 -16.90
CA PRO A 75 14.32 -32.46 -16.91
C PRO A 75 15.63 -32.92 -16.25
N THR A 76 16.76 -32.57 -16.85
CA THR A 76 18.08 -32.78 -16.22
C THR A 76 18.40 -31.71 -15.18
N HIS A 77 17.85 -30.51 -15.33
CA HIS A 77 18.07 -29.36 -14.45
C HIS A 77 16.73 -28.70 -14.11
N ILE A 78 16.52 -28.34 -12.83
CA ILE A 78 15.32 -27.64 -12.36
C ILE A 78 15.72 -26.43 -11.52
N LEU A 79 15.36 -25.22 -11.97
CA LEU A 79 15.48 -23.98 -11.21
C LEU A 79 14.13 -23.60 -10.60
N ILE A 80 14.10 -23.34 -9.29
CA ILE A 80 12.88 -23.14 -8.52
C ILE A 80 12.92 -21.78 -7.83
N ASN A 81 11.85 -20.97 -7.96
CA ASN A 81 11.83 -19.62 -7.38
C ASN A 81 11.66 -19.58 -5.85
N GLU A 82 11.12 -20.63 -5.23
CA GLU A 82 10.67 -20.65 -3.83
C GLU A 82 11.29 -21.78 -3.00
N ALA A 83 11.46 -21.52 -1.70
CA ALA A 83 11.90 -22.53 -0.74
C ALA A 83 10.82 -23.59 -0.52
N LEU A 84 11.15 -24.86 -0.78
CA LEU A 84 10.18 -25.95 -0.74
C LEU A 84 9.95 -26.57 0.65
N SER A 85 8.76 -27.13 0.84
CA SER A 85 8.47 -28.03 1.96
C SER A 85 9.20 -29.38 1.77
N PRO A 86 9.48 -30.14 2.85
CA PRO A 86 10.06 -31.48 2.73
C PRO A 86 9.21 -32.45 1.90
N GLU A 87 7.90 -32.23 1.84
CA GLU A 87 6.98 -33.01 1.03
C GLU A 87 7.15 -32.72 -0.47
N LEU A 88 7.08 -31.45 -0.88
CA LEU A 88 7.26 -31.07 -2.29
C LEU A 88 8.64 -31.45 -2.81
N LEU A 89 9.67 -31.31 -1.97
CA LEU A 89 11.00 -31.73 -2.36
C LEU A 89 11.10 -33.25 -2.60
N ARG A 90 10.47 -34.08 -1.74
CA ARG A 90 10.43 -35.53 -1.96
C ARG A 90 9.72 -35.85 -3.27
N LEU A 91 8.60 -35.20 -3.55
CA LEU A 91 7.89 -35.34 -4.81
C LEU A 91 8.80 -35.05 -6.01
N LEU A 92 9.51 -33.92 -6.00
CA LEU A 92 10.43 -33.55 -7.08
C LEU A 92 11.55 -34.59 -7.27
N LYS A 93 12.16 -35.07 -6.18
CA LYS A 93 13.22 -36.09 -6.23
C LYS A 93 12.71 -37.45 -6.71
N THR A 94 11.48 -37.81 -6.38
CA THR A 94 10.87 -39.06 -6.87
C THR A 94 10.52 -38.95 -8.36
N ALA A 95 9.98 -37.81 -8.78
CA ALA A 95 9.60 -37.59 -10.19
C ALA A 95 10.82 -37.45 -11.11
N VAL A 96 11.92 -36.91 -10.61
CA VAL A 96 13.15 -36.67 -11.38
C VAL A 96 14.40 -37.13 -10.60
N PRO A 97 14.64 -38.45 -10.45
CA PRO A 97 15.68 -38.98 -9.56
C PRO A 97 17.12 -38.57 -9.93
N ARG A 98 17.35 -38.27 -11.21
CA ARG A 98 18.67 -37.88 -11.75
C ARG A 98 18.78 -36.36 -12.01
N GLY A 99 17.76 -35.58 -11.66
CA GLY A 99 17.75 -34.14 -11.91
C GLY A 99 18.64 -33.38 -10.93
N GLU A 100 19.31 -32.35 -11.42
CA GLU A 100 19.92 -31.33 -10.57
C GLU A 100 18.87 -30.27 -10.20
N PHE A 101 18.78 -29.95 -8.92
CA PHE A 101 17.81 -28.98 -8.40
C PHE A 101 18.52 -27.77 -7.84
N LEU A 102 18.09 -26.60 -8.27
CA LEU A 102 18.57 -25.31 -7.81
C LEU A 102 17.39 -24.49 -7.30
N VAL A 103 17.49 -23.97 -6.08
CA VAL A 103 16.48 -23.07 -5.52
C VAL A 103 17.07 -21.66 -5.49
N SER A 104 16.30 -20.70 -6.01
CA SER A 104 16.64 -19.28 -6.02
C SER A 104 16.45 -18.64 -4.64
N ALA A 105 15.43 -19.03 -3.87
CA ALA A 105 15.16 -18.52 -2.52
C ALA A 105 15.90 -19.30 -1.41
N GLU A 106 16.42 -18.59 -0.39
CA GLU A 106 17.13 -19.23 0.73
C GLU A 106 16.26 -20.14 1.60
N ASP A 107 16.88 -21.23 2.08
CA ASP A 107 16.47 -22.02 3.24
C ASP A 107 17.75 -22.56 3.92
N ASP A 108 18.14 -22.00 5.07
CA ASP A 108 19.33 -22.40 5.85
C ASP A 108 19.44 -23.90 6.20
N ARG A 109 18.35 -24.69 6.10
CA ARG A 109 18.40 -26.15 6.31
C ARG A 109 18.59 -26.91 4.99
N GLN A 110 18.35 -26.29 3.84
CA GLN A 110 18.63 -26.91 2.55
C GLN A 110 20.14 -27.05 2.31
N SER A 111 20.93 -26.06 2.72
CA SER A 111 22.39 -26.15 2.67
C SER A 111 22.99 -27.19 3.62
N ARG A 112 22.37 -27.43 4.78
CA ARG A 112 22.79 -28.49 5.73
C ARG A 112 22.42 -29.91 5.31
N ALA A 113 21.54 -30.08 4.33
CA ALA A 113 21.11 -31.37 3.81
C ALA A 113 21.78 -31.74 2.46
N GLY A 114 22.92 -31.12 2.14
CA GLY A 114 23.69 -31.40 0.92
C GLY A 114 23.05 -30.85 -0.36
N LYS A 115 22.28 -29.75 -0.30
CA LYS A 115 21.62 -29.16 -1.47
C LYS A 115 22.38 -27.91 -1.92
N ARG A 116 22.48 -27.75 -3.24
CA ARG A 116 23.08 -26.61 -3.91
C ARG A 116 21.99 -25.55 -4.17
N THR A 117 22.24 -24.31 -3.78
CA THR A 117 21.41 -23.15 -4.11
C THR A 117 22.05 -22.38 -5.26
N ALA A 118 21.28 -21.51 -5.94
CA ALA A 118 21.84 -20.64 -6.97
C ALA A 118 22.96 -19.76 -6.41
N CYS A 119 22.85 -19.40 -5.14
CA CYS A 119 23.90 -18.74 -4.38
C CYS A 119 25.17 -19.58 -4.28
N ASP A 120 25.08 -20.85 -3.87
CA ASP A 120 26.28 -21.68 -3.74
C ASP A 120 27.08 -21.74 -5.05
N LEU A 121 26.40 -21.82 -6.20
CA LEU A 121 27.03 -21.80 -7.52
C LEU A 121 27.71 -20.47 -7.85
N ILE A 122 27.04 -19.35 -7.58
CA ILE A 122 27.59 -18.02 -7.78
C ILE A 122 28.85 -17.83 -6.91
N ALA A 123 28.80 -18.27 -5.66
CA ALA A 123 29.92 -18.15 -4.74
C ALA A 123 31.13 -19.00 -5.17
N GLU A 124 30.89 -20.24 -5.59
CA GLU A 124 31.94 -21.12 -6.14
C GLU A 124 32.61 -20.51 -7.37
N HIS A 125 31.82 -19.90 -8.26
CA HIS A 125 32.33 -19.21 -9.43
C HIS A 125 33.27 -18.05 -9.08
N GLU A 126 32.90 -17.28 -8.05
CA GLU A 126 33.65 -16.11 -7.59
C GLU A 126 34.86 -16.50 -6.70
N GLY A 127 35.12 -17.80 -6.52
CA GLY A 127 36.25 -18.29 -5.72
C GLY A 127 36.06 -18.12 -4.22
N TRP A 128 34.82 -17.99 -3.75
CA TRP A 128 34.52 -17.85 -2.33
C TRP A 128 34.52 -19.24 -1.69
N SER A 129 35.58 -19.55 -0.93
CA SER A 129 35.71 -20.86 -0.32
C SER A 129 34.82 -21.00 0.92
N LYS A 130 34.27 -22.21 1.13
CA LYS A 130 33.63 -22.57 2.41
C LYS A 130 34.58 -22.45 3.61
N GLU A 131 35.88 -22.51 3.38
CA GLU A 131 36.91 -22.33 4.41
C GLU A 131 36.98 -20.86 4.86
N ALA A 132 36.85 -19.91 3.94
CA ALA A 132 36.76 -18.48 4.26
C ALA A 132 35.46 -18.14 5.03
N SER A 133 34.38 -18.88 4.84
CA SER A 133 33.11 -18.74 5.58
C SER A 133 33.04 -19.58 6.88
N GLY A 134 34.13 -20.26 7.26
CA GLY A 134 34.19 -21.10 8.47
C GLY A 134 33.28 -22.34 8.41
N GLY A 135 33.12 -22.95 7.24
CA GLY A 135 32.31 -24.15 7.01
C GLY A 135 30.81 -23.90 6.92
N LYS A 136 30.37 -22.64 6.89
CA LYS A 136 28.95 -22.27 6.73
C LYS A 136 28.59 -22.16 5.24
N SER A 137 27.35 -22.52 4.91
CA SER A 137 26.77 -22.18 3.61
C SER A 137 26.89 -20.68 3.36
N ILE A 138 27.29 -20.32 2.16
CA ILE A 138 27.34 -18.93 1.73
C ILE A 138 25.89 -18.50 1.48
N SER A 139 25.46 -17.46 2.18
CA SER A 139 24.09 -16.96 2.09
C SER A 139 23.94 -16.03 0.87
N GLN A 140 22.70 -15.85 0.37
CA GLN A 140 22.29 -14.75 -0.52
C GLN A 140 22.77 -13.39 -0.01
N ARG A 141 23.00 -13.24 1.29
CA ARG A 141 23.50 -12.00 1.89
C ARG A 141 24.99 -11.81 1.69
N ASP A 142 25.74 -12.90 1.66
CA ASP A 142 27.16 -12.85 1.33
C ASP A 142 27.34 -12.57 -0.15
N ILE A 143 26.39 -13.00 -0.99
CA ILE A 143 26.41 -12.83 -2.45
C ILE A 143 25.55 -11.65 -2.90
N PRO A 144 26.19 -10.58 -3.38
CA PRO A 144 25.82 -9.91 -4.59
C PRO A 144 24.45 -10.20 -5.23
N ILE A 145 23.27 -9.68 -4.84
CA ILE A 145 22.03 -9.98 -5.63
C ILE A 145 22.24 -9.68 -7.14
N LEU A 146 23.18 -8.77 -7.39
CA LEU A 146 23.82 -8.35 -8.64
C LEU A 146 24.28 -9.50 -9.54
N ARG A 147 24.64 -10.63 -8.94
CA ARG A 147 25.23 -11.79 -9.61
C ARG A 147 24.17 -12.70 -10.22
N PHE A 148 22.93 -12.68 -9.73
CA PHE A 148 21.82 -13.36 -10.40
C PHE A 148 21.57 -12.80 -11.81
N PHE A 149 21.88 -11.53 -12.03
CA PHE A 149 21.70 -10.85 -13.31
C PHE A 149 22.83 -11.15 -14.31
N GLN A 150 23.90 -11.84 -13.88
CA GLN A 150 25.06 -12.14 -14.70
C GLN A 150 24.97 -13.51 -15.35
N THR A 151 25.51 -13.64 -16.56
CA THR A 151 25.38 -14.84 -17.40
C THR A 151 26.27 -16.00 -16.94
N ASP A 152 27.36 -15.72 -16.23
CA ASP A 152 28.43 -16.68 -15.93
C ASP A 152 27.97 -17.89 -15.10
N TRP A 153 27.23 -17.64 -14.01
CA TRP A 153 26.81 -18.73 -13.11
C TRP A 153 25.88 -19.72 -13.82
N LEU A 154 25.00 -19.22 -14.68
CA LEU A 154 24.08 -20.06 -15.43
C LEU A 154 24.79 -20.83 -16.54
N SER A 155 25.78 -20.19 -17.20
CA SER A 155 26.65 -20.84 -18.18
C SER A 155 27.33 -22.06 -17.55
N GLN A 156 27.95 -21.86 -16.37
CA GLN A 156 28.63 -22.91 -15.63
C GLN A 156 27.68 -24.03 -15.21
N TRP A 157 26.51 -23.68 -14.68
CA TRP A 157 25.53 -24.67 -14.23
C TRP A 157 25.01 -25.54 -15.38
N LEU A 158 24.77 -24.94 -16.54
CA LEU A 158 24.26 -25.63 -17.71
C LEU A 158 25.36 -26.31 -18.57
N GLY A 159 26.63 -26.13 -18.21
CA GLY A 159 27.76 -26.64 -19.01
C GLY A 159 27.91 -25.93 -20.37
N LEU A 160 27.47 -24.67 -20.47
CA LEU A 160 27.60 -23.85 -21.66
C LEU A 160 28.89 -23.01 -21.65
N PRO A 161 29.44 -22.64 -22.83
CA PRO A 161 30.54 -21.68 -22.90
C PRO A 161 30.18 -20.37 -22.21
N ARG A 162 31.16 -19.74 -21.56
CA ARG A 162 30.98 -18.39 -21.00
C ARG A 162 30.69 -17.41 -22.12
N ARG A 163 29.77 -16.47 -21.89
CA ARG A 163 29.49 -15.35 -22.80
C ARG A 163 30.36 -14.15 -22.45
N GLU A 164 30.69 -13.35 -23.46
CA GLU A 164 31.33 -12.04 -23.24
C GLU A 164 30.36 -11.04 -22.59
N ASP A 165 29.06 -11.23 -22.82
CA ASP A 165 28.00 -10.40 -22.24
C ASP A 165 27.87 -10.60 -20.74
N ARG A 166 28.17 -9.55 -19.96
CA ARG A 166 28.12 -9.62 -18.50
C ARG A 166 26.71 -9.82 -17.93
N TYR A 167 25.68 -9.26 -18.55
CA TYR A 167 24.31 -9.21 -18.01
C TYR A 167 23.31 -9.91 -18.91
N PHE A 168 22.30 -10.57 -18.35
CA PHE A 168 21.20 -11.13 -19.14
C PHE A 168 20.38 -10.05 -19.85
N VAL A 169 19.99 -9.01 -19.12
CA VAL A 169 19.13 -7.95 -19.65
C VAL A 169 19.92 -7.10 -20.64
N GLY A 170 19.43 -7.03 -21.88
CA GLY A 170 20.09 -6.34 -22.98
C GLY A 170 21.03 -7.19 -23.83
N ALA A 171 21.37 -8.41 -23.39
CA ALA A 171 22.22 -9.33 -24.16
C ALA A 171 21.52 -10.63 -24.61
N VAL A 172 20.44 -11.00 -23.90
CA VAL A 172 19.69 -12.22 -24.16
C VAL A 172 18.27 -11.85 -24.55
N GLU A 173 17.80 -12.44 -25.66
CA GLU A 173 16.41 -12.32 -26.07
C GLU A 173 15.53 -13.14 -25.10
N PRO A 174 14.61 -12.51 -24.35
CA PRO A 174 13.78 -13.21 -23.37
C PRO A 174 12.65 -14.02 -24.03
N ILE A 175 12.18 -15.07 -23.35
CA ILE A 175 11.08 -15.92 -23.83
C ILE A 175 10.01 -16.07 -22.74
N TYR A 176 8.78 -15.64 -23.03
CA TYR A 176 7.68 -15.48 -22.07
C TYR A 176 6.57 -16.55 -22.17
N ASP A 177 6.89 -17.72 -22.73
CA ASP A 177 5.96 -18.82 -23.05
C ASP A 177 5.59 -19.71 -21.84
N ALA A 178 5.54 -19.16 -20.63
CA ALA A 178 5.26 -19.96 -19.43
C ALA A 178 3.88 -20.63 -19.49
N VAL A 179 3.85 -21.88 -19.05
CA VAL A 179 2.64 -22.69 -18.97
C VAL A 179 2.00 -22.56 -17.59
N MET A 180 0.75 -22.09 -17.53
CA MET A 180 -0.04 -22.00 -16.31
C MET A 180 -0.65 -23.38 -15.99
N MET A 181 -0.07 -24.09 -15.02
CA MET A 181 -0.37 -25.50 -14.75
C MET A 181 -1.79 -25.73 -14.24
N ASN A 182 -2.23 -24.94 -13.26
CA ASN A 182 -3.50 -25.13 -12.55
C ASN A 182 -4.37 -23.86 -12.56
N PRO A 183 -5.67 -23.96 -12.24
CA PRO A 183 -6.57 -22.80 -12.18
C PRO A 183 -6.06 -21.70 -11.25
N GLN A 184 -5.53 -22.09 -10.09
CA GLN A 184 -4.97 -21.14 -9.12
C GLN A 184 -3.85 -20.28 -9.73
N ALA A 185 -2.98 -20.84 -10.57
CA ALA A 185 -1.94 -20.05 -11.25
C ALA A 185 -2.56 -18.96 -12.14
N ARG A 186 -3.63 -19.30 -12.87
CA ARG A 186 -4.33 -18.38 -13.78
C ARG A 186 -5.08 -17.30 -13.02
N GLU A 187 -5.78 -17.69 -11.95
CA GLU A 187 -6.55 -16.79 -11.08
C GLU A 187 -5.67 -15.77 -10.37
N CYS A 188 -4.43 -16.15 -10.00
CA CYS A 188 -3.49 -15.22 -9.36
C CYS A 188 -3.13 -14.04 -10.26
N GLY A 189 -3.15 -14.22 -11.59
CA GLY A 189 -2.76 -13.20 -12.57
C GLY A 189 -1.41 -12.55 -12.25
N PRO A 190 -0.32 -13.32 -12.12
CA PRO A 190 0.97 -12.81 -11.65
C PRO A 190 1.51 -11.72 -12.58
N PHE A 191 2.28 -10.79 -12.03
CA PHE A 191 2.93 -9.76 -12.83
C PHE A 191 4.00 -10.36 -13.74
N LEU A 192 4.07 -9.85 -14.97
CA LEU A 192 5.26 -9.96 -15.81
C LEU A 192 6.18 -8.77 -15.52
N ALA A 193 7.41 -9.05 -15.12
CA ALA A 193 8.39 -8.00 -14.89
C ALA A 193 9.01 -7.55 -16.21
N ILE A 194 9.09 -6.23 -16.40
CA ILE A 194 9.85 -5.59 -17.48
C ILE A 194 11.10 -4.98 -16.84
N LEU A 195 12.25 -5.54 -17.20
CA LEU A 195 13.52 -5.28 -16.55
C LEU A 195 14.32 -4.26 -17.36
N GLY A 196 14.57 -3.07 -16.81
CA GLY A 196 15.53 -2.14 -17.40
C GLY A 196 16.89 -2.33 -16.75
N GLY A 197 17.03 -1.85 -15.52
CA GLY A 197 18.28 -1.94 -14.79
C GLY A 197 18.33 -1.17 -13.48
N VAL A 198 17.64 -0.02 -13.37
CA VAL A 198 17.83 0.89 -12.23
C VAL A 198 16.55 0.98 -11.41
N SER A 199 16.44 0.26 -10.30
CA SER A 199 15.22 0.30 -9.48
C SER A 199 15.00 1.64 -8.77
N CYS A 200 16.09 2.30 -8.36
CA CYS A 200 16.12 3.63 -7.76
C CYS A 200 17.52 4.23 -7.90
N ASP A 201 17.62 5.50 -8.26
CA ASP A 201 18.89 6.22 -8.44
C ASP A 201 19.05 7.43 -7.50
N TYR A 202 18.22 7.50 -6.46
CA TYR A 202 18.33 8.51 -5.43
C TYR A 202 19.68 8.40 -4.71
N ARG A 203 20.48 9.48 -4.74
CA ARG A 203 21.91 9.49 -4.36
C ARG A 203 22.28 10.60 -3.36
N ALA A 204 21.35 11.03 -2.51
CA ALA A 204 21.68 12.02 -1.47
C ALA A 204 22.79 11.50 -0.55
N ASP A 205 23.78 12.34 -0.28
CA ASP A 205 24.98 11.96 0.46
C ASP A 205 24.71 11.86 1.96
N LEU A 206 25.02 10.71 2.57
CA LEU A 206 24.84 10.51 4.01
C LEU A 206 25.79 11.36 4.84
N SER A 207 26.95 11.76 4.31
CA SER A 207 27.88 12.65 5.02
C SER A 207 27.29 14.03 5.31
N ARG A 208 26.27 14.44 4.55
CA ARG A 208 25.53 15.69 4.76
C ARG A 208 24.45 15.57 5.83
N ASN A 209 24.12 14.35 6.24
CA ASN A 209 23.13 14.11 7.28
C ASN A 209 23.81 14.16 8.67
N PRO A 210 23.48 15.13 9.54
CA PRO A 210 24.15 15.29 10.84
C PRO A 210 24.07 14.04 11.73
N LEU A 211 23.03 13.23 11.59
CA LEU A 211 22.83 12.01 12.38
C LEU A 211 23.87 10.91 12.07
N TYR A 212 24.49 10.97 10.90
CA TYR A 212 25.51 10.00 10.48
C TYR A 212 26.94 10.50 10.68
N ARG A 213 27.13 11.67 11.33
CA ARG A 213 28.45 12.21 11.61
C ARG A 213 29.20 11.30 12.57
N GLY A 214 30.36 10.80 12.14
CA GLY A 214 31.21 9.91 12.95
C GLY A 214 30.76 8.44 12.96
N VAL A 215 29.69 8.09 12.24
CA VAL A 215 29.30 6.70 12.03
C VAL A 215 30.25 6.06 11.02
N ASP A 216 30.80 4.89 11.35
CA ASP A 216 31.60 4.11 10.42
C ASP A 216 30.69 3.44 9.37
N LEU A 217 30.78 3.90 8.12
CA LEU A 217 30.06 3.36 6.97
C LEU A 217 30.96 2.49 6.08
N SER A 218 32.10 2.01 6.59
CA SER A 218 33.05 1.18 5.84
C SER A 218 32.44 -0.16 5.40
N ALA A 219 31.59 -0.75 6.24
CA ALA A 219 30.90 -2.00 5.98
C ALA A 219 29.56 -1.86 5.24
N CYS A 220 29.16 -0.64 4.87
CA CYS A 220 27.91 -0.40 4.16
C CYS A 220 28.10 -0.48 2.64
N ASP A 221 27.16 -1.12 1.95
CA ASP A 221 27.20 -1.27 0.49
C ASP A 221 27.06 0.07 -0.26
N ARG A 222 26.50 1.08 0.42
CA ARG A 222 26.37 2.43 -0.13
C ARG A 222 26.48 3.50 0.94
N ARG A 223 27.02 4.65 0.54
CA ARG A 223 27.11 5.88 1.35
C ARG A 223 26.15 6.98 0.86
N LYS A 224 25.26 6.64 -0.06
CA LYS A 224 24.30 7.56 -0.70
C LYS A 224 22.92 6.93 -0.79
N GLY A 225 21.89 7.76 -0.80
CA GLY A 225 20.48 7.35 -0.90
C GLY A 225 19.81 7.16 0.46
N CYS A 226 18.67 6.46 0.49
CA CYS A 226 17.92 6.23 1.72
C CYS A 226 18.71 5.31 2.68
N ALA A 227 18.82 5.67 3.95
CA ALA A 227 19.71 4.97 4.87
C ALA A 227 19.27 3.53 5.24
N PHE A 228 17.98 3.23 5.10
CA PHE A 228 17.39 1.93 5.46
C PHE A 228 17.41 0.89 4.34
N CYS A 229 17.71 1.30 3.12
CA CYS A 229 17.74 0.39 1.99
C CYS A 229 19.18 -0.11 1.80
N SER A 230 19.35 -1.43 1.98
CA SER A 230 20.60 -2.19 1.78
C SER A 230 20.83 -2.54 0.33
N SER A 231 19.81 -2.48 -0.52
CA SER A 231 19.95 -2.82 -1.92
C SER A 231 20.78 -1.77 -2.65
N THR A 232 22.07 -2.04 -2.81
CA THR A 232 22.71 -1.79 -4.09
C THR A 232 21.89 -2.54 -5.13
N HIS A 233 20.95 -1.86 -5.78
CA HIS A 233 20.45 -2.35 -7.05
C HIS A 233 21.46 -1.87 -8.10
N PRO A 234 22.40 -2.72 -8.53
CA PRO A 234 23.21 -2.44 -9.68
C PRO A 234 22.27 -2.34 -10.86
N ALA A 235 22.81 -1.78 -11.92
CA ALA A 235 22.20 -1.92 -13.20
C ALA A 235 22.05 -3.43 -13.53
N MET A 236 20.81 -3.89 -13.70
CA MET A 236 20.49 -5.24 -14.19
C MET A 236 20.90 -5.43 -15.67
N SER A 237 21.28 -4.33 -16.32
CA SER A 237 21.83 -4.20 -17.67
C SER A 237 23.03 -3.24 -17.64
N SER A 238 23.67 -2.97 -18.79
CA SER A 238 24.57 -1.83 -18.87
C SER A 238 23.81 -0.54 -18.61
N MET A 239 24.31 0.34 -17.72
CA MET A 239 23.69 1.65 -17.45
C MET A 239 23.60 2.53 -18.70
N GLN A 240 24.41 2.25 -19.72
CA GLN A 240 24.43 2.99 -20.99
C GLN A 240 23.32 2.58 -21.95
N THR A 241 22.69 1.41 -21.75
CA THR A 241 21.59 0.98 -22.62
C THR A 241 20.32 1.80 -22.34
N ASP A 242 19.65 2.24 -23.41
CA ASP A 242 18.41 3.00 -23.31
C ASP A 242 17.31 2.15 -22.63
N PRO A 243 16.74 2.59 -21.49
CA PRO A 243 15.68 1.86 -20.79
C PRO A 243 14.38 1.71 -21.62
N ILE A 244 14.07 2.62 -22.54
CA ILE A 244 12.87 2.52 -23.39
C ILE A 244 13.07 1.44 -24.45
N GLU A 245 14.25 1.35 -25.06
CA GLU A 245 14.55 0.28 -26.02
C GLU A 245 14.63 -1.09 -25.34
N LEU A 246 15.20 -1.18 -24.13
CA LEU A 246 15.13 -2.42 -23.34
C LEU A 246 13.69 -2.86 -23.06
N ALA A 247 12.81 -1.92 -22.73
CA ALA A 247 11.39 -2.21 -22.54
C ALA A 247 10.75 -2.66 -23.86
N ARG A 248 11.03 -1.97 -24.97
CA ARG A 248 10.53 -2.31 -26.32
C ARG A 248 10.89 -3.74 -26.71
N THR A 249 12.16 -4.14 -26.57
CA THR A 249 12.62 -5.51 -26.87
C THR A 249 11.84 -6.55 -26.05
N GLN A 250 11.64 -6.29 -24.76
CA GLN A 250 10.87 -7.20 -23.89
C GLN A 250 9.40 -7.27 -24.28
N PHE A 251 8.73 -6.14 -24.57
CA PHE A 251 7.34 -6.16 -25.03
C PHE A 251 7.19 -6.86 -26.39
N ALA A 252 8.12 -6.65 -27.32
CA ALA A 252 8.16 -7.40 -28.57
C ALA A 252 8.28 -8.91 -28.32
N ALA A 253 9.14 -9.33 -27.39
CA ALA A 253 9.26 -10.72 -27.00
C ALA A 253 7.99 -11.26 -26.31
N VAL A 254 7.34 -10.47 -25.45
CA VAL A 254 6.05 -10.83 -24.85
C VAL A 254 5.01 -11.08 -25.94
N ILE A 255 4.86 -10.16 -26.90
CA ILE A 255 3.90 -10.29 -28.01
C ILE A 255 4.18 -11.56 -28.84
N ARG A 256 5.45 -11.84 -29.14
CA ARG A 256 5.84 -12.99 -29.97
C ARG A 256 5.71 -14.34 -29.26
N THR A 257 6.00 -14.40 -27.96
CA THR A 257 6.26 -15.67 -27.27
C THR A 257 5.25 -16.01 -26.19
N ALA A 258 4.52 -15.03 -25.63
CA ALA A 258 3.53 -15.33 -24.61
C ALA A 258 2.36 -16.12 -25.23
N ALA A 259 2.10 -17.31 -24.69
CA ALA A 259 0.96 -18.11 -25.13
C ALA A 259 -0.37 -17.42 -24.80
N ALA A 260 -1.42 -17.65 -25.62
CA ALA A 260 -2.75 -17.06 -25.42
C ALA A 260 -3.42 -17.41 -24.08
N GLN A 261 -3.01 -18.52 -23.44
CA GLN A 261 -3.39 -18.91 -22.07
C GLN A 261 -2.17 -19.02 -21.14
N GLY A 262 -1.08 -18.34 -21.50
CA GLY A 262 0.20 -18.34 -20.80
C GLY A 262 0.27 -17.30 -19.69
N ARG A 263 1.49 -16.92 -19.35
CA ARG A 263 1.78 -16.00 -18.23
C ARG A 263 1.38 -14.54 -18.45
N ASN A 264 1.16 -14.12 -19.70
CA ASN A 264 0.77 -12.75 -19.97
C ASN A 264 -0.69 -12.51 -19.59
N CYS A 265 -0.90 -11.93 -18.40
CA CYS A 265 -2.21 -11.56 -17.89
C CYS A 265 -2.50 -10.04 -18.07
N GLY A 266 -1.76 -9.33 -18.93
CA GLY A 266 -1.93 -7.89 -19.13
C GLY A 266 -1.58 -7.07 -17.89
N ARG A 267 -0.64 -7.55 -17.06
CA ARG A 267 -0.19 -6.88 -15.82
C ARG A 267 1.33 -6.86 -15.79
N PHE A 268 1.90 -5.67 -15.94
CA PHE A 268 3.34 -5.47 -16.09
C PHE A 268 3.91 -4.71 -14.90
N ASN A 269 4.90 -5.30 -14.22
CA ASN A 269 5.65 -4.64 -13.16
C ASN A 269 6.92 -4.00 -13.76
N MET A 270 6.98 -2.68 -13.72
CA MET A 270 8.04 -1.92 -14.36
C MET A 270 9.22 -1.76 -13.40
N ARG A 271 10.34 -2.44 -13.68
CA ARG A 271 11.53 -2.52 -12.82
C ARG A 271 12.65 -1.60 -13.32
N ASP A 272 12.32 -0.33 -13.57
CA ASP A 272 13.33 0.71 -13.85
C ASP A 272 12.74 2.12 -13.64
N ILE A 273 13.32 2.92 -12.73
CA ILE A 273 12.89 4.28 -12.45
C ILE A 273 13.12 5.22 -13.64
N ARG A 274 14.09 4.91 -14.51
CA ARG A 274 14.38 5.71 -15.71
C ARG A 274 13.24 5.62 -16.73
N ILE A 275 12.53 4.50 -16.79
CA ILE A 275 11.30 4.36 -17.60
C ILE A 275 10.23 5.32 -17.05
N PHE A 276 10.04 5.34 -15.73
CA PHE A 276 9.05 6.22 -15.11
C PHE A 276 9.36 7.71 -15.32
N ARG A 277 10.63 8.10 -15.38
CA ARG A 277 11.00 9.50 -15.70
C ARG A 277 10.80 9.88 -17.16
N ARG A 278 10.65 8.89 -18.04
CA ARG A 278 10.33 9.03 -19.46
C ARG A 278 8.93 8.46 -19.73
N ILE A 279 7.98 8.67 -18.80
CA ILE A 279 6.67 8.02 -18.83
C ILE A 279 5.88 8.33 -20.10
N ALA A 280 6.01 9.55 -20.64
CA ALA A 280 5.37 9.95 -21.89
C ALA A 280 5.90 9.14 -23.08
N GLU A 281 7.22 9.14 -23.27
CA GLU A 281 7.88 8.39 -24.32
C GLU A 281 7.63 6.88 -24.19
N PHE A 282 7.61 6.36 -22.96
CA PHE A 282 7.26 4.97 -22.69
C PHE A 282 5.85 4.63 -23.20
N PHE A 283 4.85 5.44 -22.86
CA PHE A 283 3.48 5.15 -23.29
C PHE A 283 3.25 5.43 -24.77
N GLU A 284 3.93 6.40 -25.37
CA GLU A 284 3.95 6.58 -26.83
C GLU A 284 4.48 5.32 -27.53
N MET A 285 5.56 4.73 -27.01
CA MET A 285 6.07 3.44 -27.49
C MET A 285 5.02 2.33 -27.33
N ILE A 286 4.39 2.20 -26.15
CA ILE A 286 3.37 1.17 -25.88
C ILE A 286 2.17 1.28 -26.82
N MET A 287 1.65 2.49 -27.03
CA MET A 287 0.50 2.73 -27.91
C MET A 287 0.82 2.45 -29.39
N GLY A 288 2.11 2.42 -29.75
CA GLY A 288 2.58 2.02 -31.08
C GLY A 288 2.80 0.51 -31.24
N LEU A 289 2.65 -0.29 -30.18
CA LEU A 289 2.74 -1.75 -30.22
C LEU A 289 1.35 -2.38 -30.36
N ASP A 290 1.30 -3.58 -30.94
CA ASP A 290 0.10 -4.43 -30.95
C ASP A 290 -0.06 -5.16 -29.60
N LEU A 291 -0.14 -4.37 -28.53
CA LEU A 291 -0.31 -4.86 -27.16
C LEU A 291 -1.77 -4.67 -26.74
N PRO A 292 -2.46 -5.74 -26.26
CA PRO A 292 -3.80 -5.59 -25.72
C PRO A 292 -3.88 -4.61 -24.54
N ALA A 293 -5.09 -4.15 -24.22
CA ALA A 293 -5.39 -3.38 -23.02
C ALA A 293 -4.69 -4.01 -21.78
N SER A 294 -3.94 -3.18 -21.06
CA SER A 294 -2.92 -3.66 -20.12
C SER A 294 -2.74 -2.71 -18.93
N ASN A 295 -2.28 -3.26 -17.81
CA ASN A 295 -2.04 -2.55 -16.56
C ASN A 295 -0.54 -2.45 -16.30
N PHE A 296 -0.03 -1.22 -16.16
CA PHE A 296 1.38 -0.94 -15.93
C PHE A 296 1.57 -0.45 -14.50
N PHE A 297 2.40 -1.17 -13.75
CA PHE A 297 2.62 -0.94 -12.33
C PHE A 297 4.00 -0.33 -12.12
N PHE A 298 4.05 0.86 -11.53
CA PHE A 298 5.29 1.57 -11.17
C PHE A 298 5.36 1.82 -9.67
N ALA A 299 6.58 1.83 -9.12
CA ALA A 299 6.85 2.14 -7.72
C ALA A 299 7.81 3.35 -7.58
N PRO A 300 7.40 4.55 -8.03
CA PRO A 300 8.25 5.72 -7.98
C PRO A 300 8.39 6.26 -6.56
N ARG A 301 9.40 7.10 -6.31
CA ARG A 301 9.37 7.98 -5.15
C ARG A 301 8.32 9.08 -5.37
N ILE A 302 7.81 9.68 -4.29
CA ILE A 302 6.79 10.72 -4.39
C ILE A 302 7.28 11.98 -5.12
N ASP A 303 8.56 12.32 -4.99
CA ASP A 303 9.21 13.41 -5.72
C ASP A 303 9.45 13.08 -7.21
N ASP A 304 9.62 11.82 -7.57
CA ASP A 304 9.58 11.39 -8.98
C ASP A 304 8.16 11.51 -9.55
N PHE A 305 7.14 11.11 -8.80
CA PHE A 305 5.74 11.23 -9.20
C PHE A 305 5.30 12.69 -9.41
N LEU A 306 5.62 13.57 -8.46
CA LEU A 306 5.33 15.00 -8.58
C LEU A 306 5.97 15.62 -9.82
N ARG A 307 7.21 15.25 -10.14
CA ARG A 307 7.89 15.72 -11.36
C ARG A 307 7.21 15.22 -12.64
N ALA A 308 6.69 14.01 -12.64
CA ALA A 308 5.99 13.42 -13.79
C ALA A 308 4.52 13.84 -13.88
N GLY A 309 3.98 14.59 -12.91
CA GLY A 309 2.54 14.85 -12.78
C GLY A 309 1.89 15.44 -14.03
N ALA A 310 2.51 16.45 -14.64
CA ALA A 310 1.98 17.09 -15.86
C ALA A 310 1.98 16.14 -17.07
N ASP A 311 3.02 15.32 -17.21
CA ASP A 311 3.08 14.31 -18.27
C ASP A 311 2.04 13.22 -18.07
N ILE A 312 1.86 12.75 -16.84
CA ILE A 312 0.82 11.76 -16.51
C ILE A 312 -0.56 12.33 -16.86
N GLU A 313 -0.89 13.53 -16.41
CA GLU A 313 -2.18 14.17 -16.68
C GLU A 313 -2.48 14.29 -18.18
N ARG A 314 -1.47 14.60 -19.00
CA ARG A 314 -1.58 14.66 -20.46
C ARG A 314 -1.77 13.28 -21.10
N LEU A 315 -1.21 12.22 -20.52
CA LEU A 315 -1.27 10.86 -21.07
C LEU A 315 -2.58 10.13 -20.75
N LEU A 316 -3.20 10.40 -19.60
CA LEU A 316 -4.36 9.64 -19.13
C LEU A 316 -5.53 9.57 -20.14
N PRO A 317 -5.91 10.63 -20.87
CA PRO A 317 -6.93 10.54 -21.92
C PRO A 317 -6.54 9.59 -23.07
N GLN A 318 -5.25 9.51 -23.42
CA GLN A 318 -4.77 8.58 -24.43
C GLN A 318 -4.82 7.15 -23.89
N LEU A 319 -4.37 6.92 -22.65
CA LEU A 319 -4.45 5.59 -22.03
C LEU A 319 -5.89 5.07 -22.00
N GLU A 320 -6.87 5.94 -21.72
CA GLU A 320 -8.29 5.60 -21.80
C GLU A 320 -8.72 5.12 -23.18
N LYS A 321 -8.33 5.85 -24.24
CA LYS A 321 -8.64 5.48 -25.63
C LYS A 321 -8.09 4.09 -26.00
N TYR A 322 -6.90 3.73 -25.52
CA TYR A 322 -6.27 2.44 -25.79
C TYR A 322 -6.61 1.35 -24.74
N GLY A 323 -7.39 1.69 -23.71
CA GLY A 323 -7.74 0.77 -22.62
C GLY A 323 -6.58 0.40 -21.69
N HIS A 324 -5.49 1.16 -21.71
CA HIS A 324 -4.35 0.96 -20.81
C HIS A 324 -4.57 1.64 -19.46
N ARG A 325 -3.92 1.10 -18.42
CA ARG A 325 -4.03 1.61 -17.04
C ARG A 325 -2.66 1.84 -16.42
N LEU A 326 -2.44 3.03 -15.86
CA LEU A 326 -1.29 3.36 -15.04
C LEU A 326 -1.63 3.14 -13.57
N ASN A 327 -0.85 2.31 -12.89
CA ASN A 327 -1.02 1.98 -11.48
C ASN A 327 0.25 2.35 -10.71
N LEU A 328 0.13 3.19 -9.69
CA LEU A 328 1.22 3.50 -8.79
C LEU A 328 1.09 2.68 -7.51
N PHE A 329 2.13 1.98 -7.09
CA PHE A 329 2.09 1.19 -5.85
C PHE A 329 3.41 1.32 -5.11
N ARG A 330 3.36 1.26 -3.78
CA ARG A 330 4.56 1.39 -2.93
C ARG A 330 5.32 2.71 -3.12
N MET A 331 4.65 3.82 -3.46
CA MET A 331 5.31 5.13 -3.34
C MET A 331 5.70 5.30 -1.88
N GLY A 332 6.98 5.40 -1.56
CA GLY A 332 7.38 5.40 -0.16
C GLY A 332 7.15 6.78 0.48
N ILE A 333 6.43 6.83 1.59
CA ILE A 333 6.43 7.95 2.56
C ILE A 333 7.44 7.66 3.67
N GLU A 334 7.49 6.40 4.10
CA GLU A 334 8.23 5.81 5.22
C GLU A 334 7.79 6.26 6.61
N HIS A 335 7.62 7.55 6.88
CA HIS A 335 7.19 8.02 8.20
C HIS A 335 6.55 9.42 8.13
N PHE A 336 5.76 9.82 9.14
CA PHE A 336 5.26 11.19 9.27
C PHE A 336 6.10 12.05 10.23
N SER A 337 6.61 11.48 11.33
CA SER A 337 7.60 12.16 12.19
C SER A 337 8.82 12.69 11.41
N PRO A 338 9.11 14.01 11.48
CA PRO A 338 10.29 14.61 10.85
C PRO A 338 11.61 14.03 11.37
N ARG A 339 11.68 13.65 12.65
CA ARG A 339 12.86 13.06 13.28
C ARG A 339 13.20 11.70 12.67
N GLU A 340 12.19 10.88 12.47
CA GLU A 340 12.33 9.55 11.87
C GLU A 340 12.70 9.66 10.38
N ASN A 341 12.02 10.54 9.65
CA ASN A 341 12.36 10.81 8.25
C ASN A 341 13.79 11.34 8.05
N ALA A 342 14.31 12.13 9.00
CA ALA A 342 15.70 12.58 8.98
C ALA A 342 16.69 11.40 9.06
N ARG A 343 16.41 10.38 9.89
CA ARG A 343 17.24 9.16 9.97
C ARG A 343 17.24 8.37 8.67
N PHE A 344 16.12 8.38 7.95
CA PHE A 344 15.97 7.66 6.69
C PHE A 344 16.72 8.29 5.51
N ASN A 345 17.24 9.51 5.66
CA ASN A 345 17.98 10.22 4.60
C ASN A 345 17.20 10.26 3.27
N LYS A 346 15.88 10.39 3.32
CA LYS A 346 15.01 10.24 2.15
C LYS A 346 14.80 11.54 1.37
N GLY A 347 14.95 12.68 2.04
CA GLY A 347 14.81 14.01 1.45
C GLY A 347 13.40 14.32 0.92
N VAL A 348 12.37 13.66 1.45
CA VAL A 348 10.95 13.93 1.16
C VAL A 348 10.37 14.74 2.32
N THR A 349 9.67 15.83 2.02
CA THR A 349 9.03 16.69 3.02
C THR A 349 7.54 16.34 3.21
N ALA A 350 6.95 16.75 4.33
CA ALA A 350 5.50 16.62 4.55
C ALA A 350 4.68 17.32 3.45
N GLN A 351 5.11 18.51 3.03
CA GLN A 351 4.47 19.23 1.93
C GLN A 351 4.47 18.43 0.62
N GLN A 352 5.59 17.77 0.28
CA GLN A 352 5.63 16.90 -0.91
C GLN A 352 4.72 15.68 -0.77
N ILE A 353 4.53 15.18 0.46
CA ILE A 353 3.58 14.10 0.73
C ILE A 353 2.16 14.57 0.45
N ASP A 354 1.77 15.73 0.99
CA ASP A 354 0.44 16.30 0.81
C ASP A 354 0.17 16.59 -0.67
N GLN A 355 1.10 17.26 -1.35
CA GLN A 355 1.01 17.53 -2.80
C GLN A 355 0.90 16.25 -3.63
N GLY A 356 1.64 15.20 -3.26
CA GLY A 356 1.60 13.93 -3.97
C GLY A 356 0.27 13.20 -3.79
N LEU A 357 -0.29 13.22 -2.57
CA LEU A 357 -1.60 12.61 -2.29
C LEU A 357 -2.72 13.39 -2.98
N GLU A 358 -2.72 14.71 -2.89
CA GLU A 358 -3.67 15.58 -3.59
C GLU A 358 -3.65 15.35 -5.10
N LEU A 359 -2.46 15.26 -5.70
CA LEU A 359 -2.30 14.95 -7.11
C LEU A 359 -2.87 13.56 -7.44
N ALA A 360 -2.53 12.54 -6.65
CA ALA A 360 -3.00 11.17 -6.88
C ALA A 360 -4.54 11.06 -6.77
N ASP A 361 -5.14 11.69 -5.75
CA ASP A 361 -6.59 11.70 -5.57
C ASP A 361 -7.30 12.45 -6.69
N ARG A 362 -6.77 13.60 -7.10
CA ARG A 362 -7.29 14.37 -8.24
C ARG A 362 -7.26 13.57 -9.54
N LEU A 363 -6.13 12.92 -9.84
CA LEU A 363 -6.00 12.09 -11.05
C LEU A 363 -6.91 10.86 -11.00
N LYS A 364 -7.03 10.21 -9.85
CA LYS A 364 -7.93 9.06 -9.65
C LYS A 364 -9.40 9.44 -9.80
N ALA A 365 -9.79 10.61 -9.28
CA ALA A 365 -11.15 11.13 -9.42
C ALA A 365 -11.47 11.51 -10.87
N ALA A 366 -10.51 12.10 -11.59
CA ALA A 366 -10.69 12.52 -12.98
C ALA A 366 -10.64 11.33 -13.98
N TYR A 367 -9.81 10.31 -13.70
CA TYR A 367 -9.54 9.19 -14.62
C TYR A 367 -9.63 7.82 -13.92
N PRO A 368 -10.76 7.46 -13.28
CA PRO A 368 -10.87 6.24 -12.45
C PRO A 368 -10.71 4.93 -13.24
N ALA A 369 -10.99 4.94 -14.55
CA ALA A 369 -10.80 3.79 -15.42
C ALA A 369 -9.32 3.54 -15.74
N CYS A 370 -8.46 4.57 -15.68
CA CYS A 370 -7.13 4.56 -16.30
C CYS A 370 -6.00 4.84 -15.32
N PHE A 371 -6.30 5.43 -14.17
CA PHE A 371 -5.34 5.71 -13.12
C PHE A 371 -5.80 5.11 -11.79
N ASP A 372 -4.89 4.42 -11.12
CA ASP A 372 -5.08 4.05 -9.72
C ASP A 372 -3.76 4.15 -8.96
N TYR A 373 -3.87 4.24 -7.64
CA TYR A 373 -2.72 4.13 -6.77
C TYR A 373 -3.07 3.35 -5.49
N ALA A 374 -2.15 2.49 -5.07
CA ALA A 374 -2.35 1.61 -3.92
C ALA A 374 -1.98 2.32 -2.60
N GLN A 375 -2.92 2.33 -1.67
CA GLN A 375 -2.70 2.72 -0.27
C GLN A 375 -2.59 1.47 0.64
N PRO A 376 -1.76 1.49 1.70
CA PRO A 376 -0.93 2.61 2.09
C PRO A 376 0.28 2.73 1.16
N LEU A 377 0.80 3.95 1.07
CA LEU A 377 2.15 4.20 0.60
C LEU A 377 3.18 3.43 1.46
N GLY A 378 4.39 3.20 0.92
CA GLY A 378 5.44 2.48 1.65
C GLY A 378 5.73 3.15 3.00
N TYR A 379 5.73 2.38 4.10
CA TYR A 379 5.74 2.91 5.46
C TYR A 379 6.52 2.02 6.44
N ILE A 380 7.23 2.63 7.39
CA ILE A 380 7.95 2.01 8.51
C ILE A 380 7.36 2.59 9.80
N ALA A 381 6.45 1.89 10.45
CA ALA A 381 5.72 2.41 11.62
C ALA A 381 6.59 2.51 12.88
N PHE A 382 7.55 1.59 13.04
CA PHE A 382 8.39 1.49 14.23
C PHE A 382 9.86 1.33 13.90
N THR A 383 10.71 2.09 14.59
CA THR A 383 12.17 1.99 14.56
C THR A 383 12.72 1.93 16.00
N PRO A 384 14.02 1.65 16.20
CA PRO A 384 14.65 1.73 17.53
C PRO A 384 14.46 3.08 18.23
N TRP A 385 14.27 4.15 17.47
CA TRP A 385 14.25 5.53 17.95
C TRP A 385 12.85 6.11 18.10
N THR A 386 11.82 5.39 17.63
CA THR A 386 10.42 5.79 17.76
C THR A 386 10.07 6.05 19.23
N THR A 387 9.51 7.23 19.51
CA THR A 387 8.94 7.59 20.81
C THR A 387 7.41 7.49 20.80
N LEU A 388 6.78 7.62 21.96
CA LEU A 388 5.32 7.73 22.04
C LEU A 388 4.76 8.95 21.25
N GLU A 389 5.51 10.05 21.18
CA GLU A 389 5.16 11.24 20.38
C GLU A 389 5.23 10.94 18.87
N ASP A 390 6.27 10.22 18.43
CA ASP A 390 6.40 9.82 17.03
C ASP A 390 5.23 8.91 16.58
N ILE A 391 4.73 8.05 17.49
CA ILE A 391 3.54 7.20 17.26
C ILE A 391 2.27 8.06 17.17
N GLU A 392 2.10 9.04 18.06
CA GLU A 392 0.95 9.96 18.03
C GLU A 392 0.86 10.73 16.71
N ILE A 393 1.98 11.31 16.27
CA ILE A 393 2.08 12.01 14.98
C ILE A 393 1.69 11.05 13.86
N THR A 394 2.27 9.85 13.84
CA THR A 394 2.01 8.85 12.80
C THR A 394 0.53 8.49 12.69
N ILE A 395 -0.12 8.25 13.83
CA ILE A 395 -1.54 7.88 13.88
C ILE A 395 -2.44 9.03 13.44
N ASN A 396 -2.22 10.23 13.98
CA ASN A 396 -3.05 11.39 13.64
C ASN A 396 -2.91 11.76 12.15
N GLU A 397 -1.69 11.79 11.63
CA GLU A 397 -1.41 12.14 10.24
C GLU A 397 -1.92 11.06 9.26
N GLY A 398 -1.86 9.77 9.65
CA GLY A 398 -2.41 8.67 8.86
C GLY A 398 -3.93 8.70 8.80
N ILE A 399 -4.60 8.92 9.94
CA ILE A 399 -6.07 9.04 10.01
C ILE A 399 -6.56 10.25 9.22
N SER A 400 -5.92 11.42 9.39
CA SER A 400 -6.33 12.66 8.72
C SER A 400 -6.21 12.57 7.19
N ARG A 401 -5.25 11.79 6.70
CA ARG A 401 -5.03 11.52 5.26
C ARG A 401 -5.77 10.29 4.74
N GLY A 402 -6.67 9.70 5.53
CA GLY A 402 -7.52 8.60 5.09
C GLY A 402 -6.77 7.29 4.83
N PHE A 403 -5.65 7.03 5.53
CA PHE A 403 -4.94 5.78 5.38
C PHE A 403 -5.83 4.62 5.85
N SER A 404 -5.82 3.52 5.08
CA SER A 404 -6.64 2.36 5.40
C SER A 404 -6.31 1.83 6.80
N PRO A 405 -7.30 1.59 7.67
CA PRO A 405 -7.04 1.28 9.07
C PRO A 405 -6.34 -0.07 9.28
N ASN A 406 -6.39 -0.99 8.32
CA ASN A 406 -5.82 -2.34 8.44
C ASN A 406 -4.51 -2.53 7.66
N ALA A 407 -3.86 -1.42 7.33
CA ALA A 407 -2.72 -1.41 6.45
C ALA A 407 -1.36 -1.42 7.18
N PRO A 408 -0.26 -1.81 6.51
CA PRO A 408 1.07 -1.94 7.12
C PRO A 408 1.62 -0.75 7.91
N TRP A 409 1.12 0.47 7.69
CA TRP A 409 1.57 1.67 8.40
C TRP A 409 1.31 1.66 9.92
N LEU A 410 0.56 0.68 10.45
CA LEU A 410 0.37 0.47 11.90
C LEU A 410 1.23 -0.67 12.49
N TYR A 411 1.89 -1.48 11.66
CA TYR A 411 2.55 -2.70 12.13
C TYR A 411 3.86 -3.06 11.42
N SER A 412 4.33 -2.23 10.50
CA SER A 412 5.65 -2.39 9.89
C SER A 412 6.75 -1.94 10.85
N ALA A 413 7.78 -2.77 11.00
CA ALA A 413 8.96 -2.44 11.79
C ALA A 413 10.16 -2.27 10.87
N LEU A 414 11.09 -1.41 11.26
CA LEU A 414 12.37 -1.22 10.57
C LEU A 414 13.12 -2.54 10.55
N GLU A 415 13.56 -2.92 9.36
CA GLU A 415 14.42 -4.07 9.16
C GLU A 415 15.88 -3.61 9.12
N LEU A 416 16.70 -4.07 10.07
CA LEU A 416 18.13 -3.73 10.10
C LEU A 416 18.93 -4.74 9.28
N HIS A 417 19.12 -4.42 8.00
CA HIS A 417 20.05 -5.11 7.12
C HIS A 417 21.49 -4.74 7.49
N LYS A 418 22.38 -5.71 7.63
CA LYS A 418 23.75 -5.50 8.14
C LYS A 418 24.53 -4.45 7.32
N GLU A 419 24.27 -4.39 6.02
CA GLU A 419 24.94 -3.53 5.04
C GLU A 419 24.26 -2.16 4.88
N ALA A 420 23.10 -1.95 5.52
CA ALA A 420 22.38 -0.68 5.45
C ALA A 420 23.03 0.38 6.38
N PRO A 421 23.18 1.63 5.94
CA PRO A 421 23.69 2.72 6.77
C PRO A 421 22.94 2.92 8.10
N ILE A 422 21.62 2.76 8.12
CA ILE A 422 20.83 2.89 9.35
C ILE A 422 21.20 1.84 10.40
N THR A 423 21.70 0.68 9.98
CA THR A 423 22.19 -0.36 10.87
C THR A 423 23.55 0.02 11.45
N ALA A 424 24.42 0.64 10.66
CA ALA A 424 25.67 1.22 11.17
C ALA A 424 25.40 2.31 12.22
N LEU A 425 24.37 3.15 12.01
CA LEU A 425 23.91 4.11 13.02
C LEU A 425 23.44 3.40 14.30
N ALA A 426 22.60 2.37 14.18
CA ALA A 426 22.13 1.59 15.33
C ALA A 426 23.26 0.90 16.11
N LEU A 427 24.29 0.42 15.41
CA LEU A 427 25.49 -0.17 16.02
C LEU A 427 26.36 0.90 16.71
N HIS A 428 26.53 2.05 16.07
CA HIS A 428 27.33 3.16 16.59
C HIS A 428 26.77 3.72 17.90
N GLU A 429 25.45 3.88 18.02
CA GLU A 429 24.81 4.37 19.25
C GLU A 429 24.92 3.38 20.43
N GLY A 430 25.13 2.09 20.16
CA GLY A 430 25.16 1.04 21.17
C GLY A 430 23.80 0.76 21.83
N GLY A 431 23.64 -0.41 22.43
CA GLY A 431 22.44 -0.78 23.20
C GLY A 431 21.14 -1.00 22.41
N ILE A 432 21.12 -0.72 21.10
CA ILE A 432 19.96 -0.93 20.21
C ILE A 432 19.93 -2.37 19.66
N VAL A 433 21.00 -2.80 19.00
CA VAL A 433 21.07 -4.12 18.36
C VAL A 433 21.19 -5.19 19.43
N CYS A 434 20.34 -6.20 19.36
CA CYS A 434 20.24 -7.25 20.37
C CYS A 434 20.16 -8.65 19.74
N ARG A 435 20.26 -9.70 20.58
CA ARG A 435 20.26 -11.10 20.12
C ARG A 435 18.90 -11.59 19.62
N ARG A 436 17.80 -10.98 20.09
CA ARG A 436 16.42 -11.32 19.74
C ARG A 436 15.51 -10.11 20.00
N TYR A 437 14.42 -9.99 19.26
CA TYR A 437 13.40 -8.98 19.56
C TYR A 437 12.83 -9.21 20.98
N ASP A 438 12.62 -8.11 21.70
CA ASP A 438 12.08 -8.17 23.06
C ASP A 438 10.56 -8.49 23.04
N ASP A 439 9.86 -8.19 21.95
CA ASP A 439 8.46 -8.52 21.74
C ASP A 439 8.25 -9.10 20.32
N VAL A 440 7.52 -10.22 20.21
CA VAL A 440 7.29 -10.92 18.94
C VAL A 440 6.46 -10.09 17.94
N ALA A 441 5.71 -9.10 18.43
CA ALA A 441 4.97 -8.15 17.61
C ALA A 441 5.85 -7.48 16.53
N MET A 442 7.13 -7.26 16.83
CA MET A 442 8.11 -6.67 15.90
C MET A 442 8.31 -7.47 14.60
N THR A 443 7.90 -8.73 14.59
CA THR A 443 8.05 -9.62 13.44
C THR A 443 6.77 -9.82 12.64
N TYR A 444 5.65 -9.24 13.10
CA TYR A 444 4.36 -9.40 12.45
C TYR A 444 4.34 -8.80 11.04
N GLY A 445 4.88 -7.58 10.85
CA GLY A 445 4.94 -6.95 9.52
C GLY A 445 5.71 -7.78 8.48
N MET A 446 6.83 -8.39 8.88
CA MET A 446 7.61 -9.27 8.00
C MET A 446 6.82 -10.53 7.58
N MET A 447 6.09 -11.13 8.53
CA MET A 447 5.23 -12.27 8.23
C MET A 447 4.05 -11.88 7.34
N ALA A 448 3.42 -10.74 7.62
CA ALA A 448 2.28 -10.21 6.86
C ALA A 448 2.67 -9.94 5.38
N ASP A 449 3.90 -9.51 5.14
CA ASP A 449 4.43 -9.28 3.80
C ASP A 449 4.81 -10.59 3.06
N PHE A 450 4.62 -11.75 3.70
CA PHE A 450 4.95 -13.09 3.19
C PHE A 450 6.40 -13.29 2.74
N ARG A 451 7.31 -12.37 3.06
CA ARG A 451 8.72 -12.43 2.67
C ARG A 451 9.57 -12.98 3.82
N SER A 452 10.47 -13.92 3.50
CA SER A 452 11.53 -14.31 4.43
C SER A 452 12.73 -13.40 4.19
N ARG A 453 13.19 -12.74 5.24
CA ARG A 453 14.42 -11.91 5.23
C ARG A 453 15.34 -12.42 6.32
N PRO A 454 16.08 -13.49 6.05
CA PRO A 454 17.01 -14.01 7.03
C PRO A 454 18.16 -12.99 7.21
N GLY A 455 18.81 -12.97 8.39
CA GLY A 455 19.97 -12.09 8.64
C GLY A 455 19.68 -10.67 9.11
N LEU A 456 18.41 -10.30 9.26
CA LEU A 456 18.05 -9.06 9.92
C LEU A 456 18.57 -9.05 11.35
N LEU A 457 19.19 -7.94 11.75
CA LEU A 457 19.64 -7.75 13.11
C LEU A 457 18.45 -7.38 14.00
N PRO A 458 18.12 -8.18 15.02
CA PRO A 458 17.08 -7.81 15.96
C PRO A 458 17.49 -6.56 16.73
N TRP A 459 16.51 -5.77 17.13
CA TRP A 459 16.72 -4.53 17.87
C TRP A 459 15.65 -4.33 18.93
N ARG A 460 15.92 -3.39 19.84
CA ARG A 460 14.98 -2.92 20.87
C ARG A 460 14.73 -1.43 20.77
N PHE A 461 13.58 -0.98 21.27
CA PHE A 461 13.30 0.44 21.40
C PHE A 461 14.20 1.07 22.47
N LYS A 462 14.62 2.31 22.22
CA LYS A 462 15.21 3.16 23.26
C LYS A 462 14.16 3.70 24.23
N ASP A 463 12.95 3.95 23.72
CA ASP A 463 11.79 4.38 24.51
C ASP A 463 10.94 3.16 24.92
N CYS A 464 10.88 2.88 26.22
CA CYS A 464 10.10 1.76 26.75
C CYS A 464 8.59 1.97 26.60
N HIS A 465 8.11 3.21 26.52
CA HIS A 465 6.70 3.52 26.28
C HIS A 465 6.31 3.14 24.85
N ALA A 466 7.15 3.48 23.87
CA ALA A 466 6.96 3.07 22.48
C ALA A 466 6.95 1.54 22.34
N ALA A 467 7.82 0.83 23.07
CA ALA A 467 7.83 -0.63 23.09
C ALA A 467 6.49 -1.24 23.56
N VAL A 468 5.90 -0.68 24.63
CA VAL A 468 4.60 -1.12 25.14
C VAL A 468 3.49 -0.84 24.12
N ALA A 469 3.44 0.38 23.58
CA ALA A 469 2.46 0.78 22.58
C ALA A 469 2.52 -0.12 21.33
N CYS A 470 3.71 -0.30 20.76
CA CYS A 470 3.94 -1.17 19.61
C CYS A 470 3.45 -2.61 19.88
N GLY A 471 3.82 -3.18 21.04
CA GLY A 471 3.40 -4.54 21.40
C GLY A 471 1.88 -4.69 21.46
N ILE A 472 1.15 -3.67 21.89
CA ILE A 472 -0.32 -3.70 21.95
C ILE A 472 -0.93 -3.45 20.56
N ILE A 473 -0.57 -2.35 19.89
CA ILE A 473 -1.15 -1.92 18.60
C ILE A 473 -1.07 -3.04 17.57
N VAL A 474 0.11 -3.64 17.41
CA VAL A 474 0.33 -4.70 16.41
C VAL A 474 -0.52 -5.94 16.70
N ARG A 475 -0.73 -6.31 17.96
CA ARG A 475 -1.62 -7.43 18.33
C ARG A 475 -3.08 -7.10 18.00
N VAL A 476 -3.53 -5.86 18.21
CA VAL A 476 -4.88 -5.43 17.80
C VAL A 476 -5.03 -5.46 16.28
N CYS A 477 -4.05 -4.98 15.52
CA CYS A 477 -4.03 -5.12 14.06
C CYS A 477 -4.12 -6.59 13.64
N ALA A 478 -3.34 -7.47 14.28
CA ALA A 478 -3.37 -8.91 13.99
C ALA A 478 -4.71 -9.58 14.33
N VAL A 479 -5.44 -9.09 15.33
CA VAL A 479 -6.81 -9.54 15.64
C VAL A 479 -7.80 -9.07 14.57
N SER A 480 -7.68 -7.82 14.11
CA SER A 480 -8.52 -7.26 13.04
C SER A 480 -8.33 -7.97 11.70
N LEU A 481 -7.11 -8.43 11.44
CA LEU A 481 -6.70 -9.10 10.21
C LEU A 481 -6.86 -10.64 10.24
N ARG A 482 -7.46 -11.21 11.30
CA ARG A 482 -7.66 -12.67 11.42
C ARG A 482 -8.43 -13.21 10.20
N GLY A 483 -7.92 -14.29 9.63
CA GLY A 483 -8.50 -14.92 8.42
C GLY A 483 -8.08 -14.26 7.11
N VAL A 484 -7.52 -13.05 7.14
CA VAL A 484 -6.97 -12.36 5.96
C VAL A 484 -5.45 -12.52 5.92
N MET A 485 -4.78 -12.26 7.05
CA MET A 485 -3.33 -12.34 7.18
C MET A 485 -2.94 -13.44 8.18
N PRO A 486 -1.78 -14.10 7.99
CA PRO A 486 -1.28 -15.04 8.97
C PRO A 486 -1.03 -14.34 10.32
N ASP A 487 -1.31 -15.03 11.42
CA ASP A 487 -1.06 -14.58 12.80
C ASP A 487 -0.16 -15.56 13.58
N ALA A 488 0.38 -16.59 12.90
CA ALA A 488 1.15 -17.69 13.48
C ALA A 488 2.38 -17.24 14.29
N VAL A 489 2.87 -16.02 14.05
CA VAL A 489 3.94 -15.41 14.84
C VAL A 489 3.59 -15.33 16.33
N PHE A 490 2.30 -15.14 16.66
CA PHE A 490 1.76 -15.07 18.01
C PHE A 490 1.39 -16.45 18.59
N SER A 491 1.79 -17.55 17.94
CA SER A 491 1.63 -18.89 18.52
C SER A 491 2.38 -18.98 19.87
N GLY A 492 1.65 -19.35 20.93
CA GLY A 492 2.13 -19.38 22.31
C GLY A 492 2.14 -18.02 23.03
N ASP A 493 1.65 -16.94 22.40
CA ASP A 493 1.59 -15.61 23.01
C ASP A 493 0.35 -15.45 23.89
N ALA A 494 0.55 -15.42 25.21
CA ALA A 494 -0.53 -15.34 26.20
C ALA A 494 -1.34 -14.03 26.12
N LEU A 495 -0.72 -12.92 25.70
CA LEU A 495 -1.43 -11.65 25.55
C LEU A 495 -2.33 -11.66 24.32
N TYR A 496 -1.84 -12.19 23.20
CA TYR A 496 -2.61 -12.33 21.97
C TYR A 496 -3.76 -13.34 22.14
N ALA A 497 -3.52 -14.48 22.79
CA ALA A 497 -4.57 -15.46 23.09
C ALA A 497 -5.70 -14.84 23.93
N TRP A 498 -5.34 -14.15 25.01
CA TRP A 498 -6.30 -13.42 25.84
C TRP A 498 -7.02 -12.31 25.06
N LEU A 499 -6.32 -11.54 24.22
CA LEU A 499 -6.92 -10.45 23.45
C LEU A 499 -7.98 -10.97 22.49
N LYS A 500 -7.74 -12.12 21.83
CA LYS A 500 -8.73 -12.76 20.96
C LYS A 500 -9.99 -13.11 21.75
N GLU A 501 -9.85 -13.83 22.85
CA GLU A 501 -10.98 -14.20 23.72
C GLU A 501 -11.72 -12.98 24.27
N PHE A 502 -10.98 -11.93 24.64
CA PHE A 502 -11.56 -10.69 25.16
C PHE A 502 -12.40 -9.97 24.10
N VAL A 503 -11.86 -9.78 22.89
CA VAL A 503 -12.56 -9.15 21.76
C VAL A 503 -13.78 -9.96 21.36
N ASP A 504 -13.63 -11.27 21.20
CA ASP A 504 -14.70 -12.15 20.74
C ASP A 504 -15.80 -12.27 21.82
N GLY A 505 -15.44 -12.35 23.10
CA GLY A 505 -16.37 -12.47 24.22
C GLY A 505 -17.16 -11.19 24.53
N HIS A 506 -16.64 -10.01 24.16
CA HIS A 506 -17.31 -8.72 24.36
C HIS A 506 -17.88 -8.13 23.06
N GLY A 507 -17.69 -8.80 21.91
CA GLY A 507 -18.18 -8.32 20.62
C GLY A 507 -17.54 -7.00 20.17
N LEU A 508 -16.28 -6.74 20.55
CA LEU A 508 -15.61 -5.47 20.30
C LEU A 508 -15.30 -5.28 18.81
N ASP A 509 -15.55 -4.07 18.31
CA ASP A 509 -15.19 -3.72 16.93
C ASP A 509 -13.69 -3.48 16.80
N THR A 510 -13.01 -4.35 16.07
CA THR A 510 -11.58 -4.23 15.76
C THR A 510 -11.33 -3.74 14.34
N LYS A 511 -12.35 -3.30 13.58
CA LYS A 511 -12.17 -2.79 12.21
C LYS A 511 -11.44 -1.46 12.12
N ARG A 512 -11.28 -0.76 13.25
CA ARG A 512 -10.58 0.53 13.38
C ARG A 512 -9.43 0.47 14.38
N PRO A 513 -8.41 -0.37 14.14
CA PRO A 513 -7.24 -0.45 15.02
C PRO A 513 -6.43 0.86 15.04
N ASP A 514 -6.57 1.71 14.02
CA ASP A 514 -6.07 3.09 13.98
C ASP A 514 -6.67 3.96 15.09
N LEU A 515 -8.00 3.91 15.28
CA LEU A 515 -8.68 4.66 16.35
C LEU A 515 -8.34 4.11 17.73
N PHE A 516 -8.24 2.77 17.85
CA PHE A 516 -7.75 2.14 19.07
C PHE A 516 -6.32 2.63 19.40
N ALA A 517 -5.43 2.67 18.41
CA ALA A 517 -4.06 3.12 18.60
C ALA A 517 -4.01 4.59 19.04
N ALA A 518 -4.84 5.46 18.45
CA ALA A 518 -4.94 6.87 18.84
C ALA A 518 -5.36 7.00 20.32
N GLU A 519 -6.38 6.25 20.74
CA GLU A 519 -6.88 6.26 22.12
C GLU A 519 -5.85 5.66 23.10
N LEU A 520 -5.15 4.60 22.72
CA LEU A 520 -4.10 3.99 23.54
C LEU A 520 -2.99 4.99 23.82
N VAL A 521 -2.51 5.68 22.79
CA VAL A 521 -1.43 6.67 22.93
C VAL A 521 -1.90 7.84 23.81
N HIS A 522 -3.13 8.31 23.63
CA HIS A 522 -3.71 9.34 24.50
C HIS A 522 -3.80 8.89 25.97
N LEU A 523 -4.24 7.65 26.22
CA LEU A 523 -4.28 7.05 27.55
C LEU A 523 -2.88 6.93 28.17
N MET A 524 -1.88 6.47 27.41
CA MET A 524 -0.50 6.33 27.88
C MET A 524 0.15 7.69 28.20
N LYS A 525 -0.22 8.77 27.49
CA LYS A 525 0.25 10.13 27.79
C LYS A 525 -0.40 10.73 29.05
N THR A 526 -1.55 10.23 29.47
CA THR A 526 -2.34 10.75 30.60
C THR A 526 -2.26 9.86 31.84
N THR A 527 -1.50 8.77 31.80
CA THR A 527 -1.32 7.82 32.91
C THR A 527 0.15 7.55 33.16
N LEU A 528 0.50 7.27 34.43
CA LEU A 528 1.89 6.97 34.81
C LEU A 528 2.20 5.47 34.72
N PRO A 529 3.41 5.07 34.29
CA PRO A 529 3.87 3.68 34.33
C PRO A 529 4.12 3.20 35.78
N PRO A 530 4.23 1.88 36.05
CA PRO A 530 4.22 0.78 35.08
C PRO A 530 2.82 0.38 34.64
N TRP A 531 2.63 0.22 33.34
CA TRP A 531 1.35 -0.21 32.79
C TRP A 531 1.23 -1.73 32.71
N LYS A 532 0.07 -2.27 33.11
CA LYS A 532 -0.30 -3.64 32.76
C LYS A 532 -0.99 -3.64 31.40
N LYS A 533 -0.39 -4.34 30.42
CA LYS A 533 -0.88 -4.37 29.02
C LYS A 533 -2.38 -4.71 28.92
N LYS A 534 -2.89 -5.67 29.71
CA LYS A 534 -4.31 -6.05 29.73
C LYS A 534 -5.22 -4.92 30.23
N GLU A 535 -4.81 -4.20 31.26
CA GLU A 535 -5.58 -3.07 31.81
C GLU A 535 -5.62 -1.90 30.81
N LEU A 536 -4.49 -1.57 30.18
CA LEU A 536 -4.44 -0.58 29.10
C LEU A 536 -5.39 -0.94 27.96
N ILE A 537 -5.38 -2.20 27.51
CA ILE A 537 -6.25 -2.66 26.42
C ILE A 537 -7.72 -2.47 26.78
N ARG A 538 -8.14 -2.90 27.98
CA ARG A 538 -9.53 -2.79 28.44
C ARG A 538 -9.97 -1.33 28.50
N GLU A 539 -9.20 -0.50 29.20
CA GLU A 539 -9.51 0.93 29.33
C GLU A 539 -9.53 1.64 27.97
N THR A 540 -8.66 1.26 27.03
CA THR A 540 -8.65 1.83 25.67
C THR A 540 -9.93 1.49 24.92
N PHE A 541 -10.38 0.23 24.95
CA PHE A 541 -11.65 -0.16 24.33
C PHE A 541 -12.84 0.54 25.00
N ASP A 542 -12.88 0.57 26.33
CA ASP A 542 -13.95 1.25 27.08
C ASP A 542 -14.05 2.74 26.71
N ARG A 543 -12.90 3.43 26.58
CA ARG A 543 -12.86 4.84 26.13
C ARG A 543 -13.32 4.99 24.69
N LEU A 544 -12.89 4.10 23.80
CA LEU A 544 -13.28 4.12 22.39
C LEU A 544 -14.79 3.93 22.23
N GLU A 545 -15.39 2.97 22.94
CA GLU A 545 -16.84 2.74 22.93
C GLU A 545 -17.62 3.95 23.45
N ARG A 546 -17.17 4.55 24.57
CA ARG A 546 -17.77 5.80 25.10
C ARG A 546 -17.73 6.93 24.06
N ARG A 547 -16.59 7.15 23.41
CA ARG A 547 -16.43 8.16 22.36
C ARG A 547 -17.33 7.90 21.15
N CYS A 548 -17.43 6.64 20.71
CA CYS A 548 -18.30 6.24 19.61
C CYS A 548 -19.78 6.42 19.96
N ALA A 549 -20.19 6.08 21.19
CA ALA A 549 -21.55 6.30 21.67
C ALA A 549 -21.91 7.80 21.75
N ASP A 550 -20.99 8.64 22.23
CA ASP A 550 -21.17 10.10 22.25
C ASP A 550 -21.25 10.70 20.84
N ALA A 551 -20.39 10.26 19.92
CA ALA A 551 -20.46 10.67 18.52
C ALA A 551 -21.76 10.22 17.85
N GLY A 552 -22.22 9.00 18.13
CA GLY A 552 -23.51 8.47 17.69
C GLY A 552 -24.69 9.27 18.22
N ARG A 553 -24.69 9.62 19.52
CA ARG A 553 -25.69 10.50 20.14
C ARG A 553 -25.70 11.90 19.53
N ARG A 554 -24.53 12.51 19.30
CA ARG A 554 -24.42 13.81 18.62
C ARG A 554 -24.92 13.75 17.18
N ARG A 555 -24.58 12.69 16.44
CA ARG A 555 -25.04 12.49 15.06
C ARG A 555 -26.55 12.25 15.00
N ALA A 556 -27.12 11.52 15.95
CA ALA A 556 -28.56 11.33 16.08
C ALA A 556 -29.29 12.63 16.46
N ALA A 557 -28.69 13.48 17.31
CA ALA A 557 -29.21 14.80 17.64
C ALA A 557 -29.14 15.78 16.45
N LEU A 558 -28.11 15.66 15.60
CA LEU A 558 -27.96 16.43 14.35
C LEU A 558 -28.81 15.88 13.19
N ALA A 559 -29.22 14.61 13.24
CA ALA A 559 -30.03 13.96 12.21
C ALA A 559 -31.55 14.23 12.36
N SER A 560 -31.94 15.38 12.92
CA SER A 560 -33.32 15.86 12.79
C SER A 560 -33.55 16.35 11.35
N PRO A 561 -34.61 15.90 10.65
CA PRO A 561 -34.94 16.40 9.32
C PRO A 561 -35.06 17.93 9.23
N SER A 562 -35.45 18.59 10.32
CA SER A 562 -35.50 20.06 10.40
C SER A 562 -34.11 20.69 10.54
N ALA A 563 -33.13 20.02 11.17
CA ALA A 563 -31.76 20.52 11.29
C ALA A 563 -31.00 20.44 9.96
N ASP A 564 -31.16 19.33 9.24
CA ASP A 564 -30.61 19.14 7.88
C ASP A 564 -31.25 20.11 6.88
N LEU A 565 -32.55 20.41 7.03
CA LEU A 565 -33.22 21.45 6.25
C LEU A 565 -32.70 22.86 6.60
N ALA A 566 -32.54 23.19 7.90
CA ALA A 566 -32.06 24.50 8.34
C ALA A 566 -30.64 24.79 7.81
N GLU A 567 -29.77 23.79 7.79
CA GLU A 567 -28.40 23.92 7.29
C GLU A 567 -28.36 24.15 5.76
N ARG A 568 -29.26 23.49 5.02
CA ARG A 568 -29.41 23.74 3.59
C ARG A 568 -29.93 25.14 3.28
N VAL A 569 -30.94 25.62 4.03
CA VAL A 569 -31.47 26.99 3.92
C VAL A 569 -30.38 28.02 4.24
N ARG A 570 -29.58 27.81 5.31
CA ARG A 570 -28.40 28.64 5.63
C ARG A 570 -27.40 28.68 4.48
N THR A 571 -27.06 27.52 3.93
CA THR A 571 -26.09 27.41 2.83
C THR A 571 -26.56 28.19 1.61
N GLN A 572 -27.81 28.02 1.16
CA GLN A 572 -28.34 28.76 0.01
C GLN A 572 -28.38 30.28 0.24
N LEU A 573 -28.83 30.72 1.42
CA LEU A 573 -28.84 32.15 1.75
C LEU A 573 -27.43 32.75 1.82
N SER A 574 -26.45 31.97 2.30
CA SER A 574 -25.05 32.41 2.33
C SER A 574 -24.43 32.50 0.93
N GLN A 575 -24.80 31.59 0.02
CA GLN A 575 -24.34 31.56 -1.37
C GLN A 575 -24.96 32.68 -2.22
N ALA A 576 -26.19 33.09 -1.91
CA ALA A 576 -26.84 34.22 -2.58
C ALA A 576 -26.22 35.59 -2.22
N GLY A 577 -25.38 35.65 -1.18
CA GLY A 577 -24.72 36.87 -0.72
C GLY A 577 -25.69 37.97 -0.27
N SER A 578 -25.18 39.17 0.01
CA SER A 578 -25.94 40.36 0.41
C SER A 578 -26.88 40.93 -0.69
N HIS A 579 -27.19 40.14 -1.73
CA HIS A 579 -27.96 40.55 -2.91
C HIS A 579 -29.41 40.08 -2.90
N ILE A 580 -29.89 39.45 -1.84
CA ILE A 580 -31.34 39.32 -1.64
C ILE A 580 -31.86 40.75 -1.56
N GLY A 581 -32.74 41.16 -2.49
CA GLY A 581 -33.33 42.50 -2.59
C GLY A 581 -34.23 42.90 -1.39
N LEU A 582 -33.87 42.47 -0.18
CA LEU A 582 -34.42 42.85 1.11
C LEU A 582 -33.87 44.22 1.51
N ALA A 583 -34.07 45.25 0.68
CA ALA A 583 -33.58 46.60 0.99
C ALA A 583 -33.97 47.04 2.41
N ASP A 584 -35.15 46.59 2.87
CA ASP A 584 -35.68 46.89 4.18
C ASP A 584 -35.53 45.77 5.23
N PHE A 585 -35.13 44.53 4.89
CA PHE A 585 -35.13 43.38 5.82
C PHE A 585 -33.79 42.62 5.89
N VAL A 586 -33.54 41.94 7.01
CA VAL A 586 -32.40 41.03 7.22
C VAL A 586 -32.87 39.76 7.90
N VAL A 587 -32.29 38.62 7.50
CA VAL A 587 -32.51 37.35 8.19
C VAL A 587 -31.78 37.41 9.53
N THR A 588 -32.51 37.27 10.63
CA THR A 588 -31.97 37.33 11.99
C THR A 588 -31.81 35.97 12.63
N SER A 589 -32.67 35.00 12.29
CA SER A 589 -32.53 33.62 12.74
C SER A 589 -33.06 32.61 11.72
N ILE A 590 -32.48 31.41 11.77
CA ILE A 590 -32.91 30.24 11.00
C ILE A 590 -32.89 29.06 11.98
N GLU A 591 -34.05 28.66 12.46
CA GLU A 591 -34.20 27.70 13.55
C GLU A 591 -34.98 26.46 13.12
N PRO A 592 -34.50 25.24 13.45
CA PRO A 592 -35.28 24.04 13.24
C PRO A 592 -36.46 23.98 14.23
N SER A 593 -37.65 23.68 13.74
CA SER A 593 -38.86 23.50 14.56
C SER A 593 -39.39 22.05 14.48
N PRO A 594 -40.07 21.53 15.52
CA PRO A 594 -40.61 20.16 15.53
C PRO A 594 -41.56 19.93 14.34
N GLY A 595 -41.39 18.84 13.58
CA GLY A 595 -42.31 18.48 12.49
C GLY A 595 -41.81 18.72 11.04
N ARG A 596 -40.49 18.78 10.81
CA ARG A 596 -39.84 19.10 9.51
C ARG A 596 -40.01 20.56 9.07
N LEU A 597 -40.14 21.46 10.04
CA LEU A 597 -40.26 22.90 9.84
C LEU A 597 -38.91 23.60 10.03
N VAL A 598 -38.63 24.62 9.23
CA VAL A 598 -37.60 25.63 9.52
C VAL A 598 -38.25 26.99 9.62
N VAL A 599 -38.00 27.68 10.73
CA VAL A 599 -38.48 29.03 10.98
C VAL A 599 -37.39 30.01 10.56
N VAL A 600 -37.71 30.89 9.62
CA VAL A 600 -36.83 31.98 9.20
C VAL A 600 -37.44 33.29 9.69
N THR A 601 -36.71 34.01 10.54
CA THR A 601 -37.12 35.32 11.04
C THR A 601 -36.43 36.42 10.26
N LEU A 602 -37.21 37.34 9.71
CA LEU A 602 -36.75 38.55 9.03
C LEU A 602 -37.10 39.77 9.88
N ALA A 603 -36.11 40.61 10.17
CA ALA A 603 -36.31 41.88 10.86
C ALA A 603 -35.99 43.07 9.93
N ARG A 604 -36.70 44.17 10.11
CA ARG A 604 -36.47 45.40 9.33
C ARG A 604 -35.13 46.04 9.72
N ARG A 605 -34.37 46.57 8.75
CA ARG A 605 -33.03 47.19 8.98
C ARG A 605 -33.07 48.48 9.79
N LEU A 606 -34.20 49.20 9.79
CA LEU A 606 -34.41 50.42 10.55
C LEU A 606 -35.76 50.30 11.31
N PRO A 607 -35.79 50.44 12.64
CA PRO A 607 -37.05 50.36 13.38
C PRO A 607 -37.84 51.66 13.18
N LEU A 608 -39.04 51.54 12.61
CA LEU A 608 -40.10 52.55 12.73
C LEU A 608 -41.22 51.89 13.55
N HIS A 609 -41.19 52.15 14.85
CA HIS A 609 -42.13 51.68 15.89
C HIS A 609 -42.03 50.20 16.31
N ASP A 610 -42.15 50.00 17.63
CA ASP A 610 -42.07 48.71 18.30
C ASP A 610 -43.23 47.78 17.93
N GLY A 611 -42.90 46.55 17.53
CA GLY A 611 -43.76 45.38 17.77
C GLY A 611 -44.45 44.71 16.58
N GLU A 612 -44.63 45.36 15.42
CA GLU A 612 -45.40 44.76 14.30
C GLU A 612 -44.60 44.41 13.03
N ASP A 613 -43.28 44.64 13.00
CA ASP A 613 -42.49 44.63 11.76
C ASP A 613 -41.61 43.38 11.55
N ALA A 614 -41.72 42.32 12.37
CA ALA A 614 -41.01 41.06 12.16
C ALA A 614 -41.81 40.09 11.28
N LEU A 615 -41.18 39.56 10.23
CA LEU A 615 -41.77 38.57 9.34
C LEU A 615 -41.24 37.18 9.70
N ILE A 616 -42.10 36.32 10.25
CA ILE A 616 -41.78 34.93 10.61
C ILE A 616 -42.29 34.02 9.50
N VAL A 617 -41.37 33.36 8.80
CA VAL A 617 -41.67 32.48 7.66
C VAL A 617 -41.34 31.05 8.03
N ASN A 618 -42.35 30.18 7.99
CA ASN A 618 -42.21 28.75 8.13
C ASN A 618 -41.94 28.13 6.77
N ILE A 619 -40.87 27.34 6.66
CA ILE A 619 -40.48 26.61 5.46
C ILE A 619 -40.67 25.11 5.71
N GLU A 620 -41.41 24.46 4.83
CA GLU A 620 -41.71 23.03 4.88
C GLU A 620 -41.31 22.33 3.58
N PRO A 621 -40.81 21.08 3.63
CA PRO A 621 -40.60 20.28 2.43
C PRO A 621 -41.95 19.87 1.79
N LEU A 622 -42.12 20.13 0.49
CA LEU A 622 -43.29 19.69 -0.28
C LEU A 622 -43.38 18.16 -0.30
N GLN A 623 -44.40 17.59 0.35
CA GLN A 623 -44.64 16.15 0.29
C GLN A 623 -45.13 15.75 -1.11
N GLY A 624 -44.32 14.97 -1.83
CA GLY A 624 -44.71 14.30 -3.09
C GLY A 624 -43.80 14.50 -4.31
N ALA A 625 -42.87 15.47 -4.31
CA ALA A 625 -42.04 15.78 -5.49
C ALA A 625 -40.60 15.18 -5.46
N ALA A 626 -40.28 14.35 -4.47
CA ALA A 626 -38.90 13.91 -4.17
C ALA A 626 -38.24 12.99 -5.23
N ARG A 627 -38.94 12.60 -6.30
CA ARG A 627 -38.36 11.73 -7.35
C ARG A 627 -37.76 12.48 -8.55
N TYR A 628 -38.10 13.74 -8.79
CA TYR A 628 -37.68 14.45 -10.02
C TYR A 628 -36.59 15.52 -9.82
N TYR A 629 -36.38 16.06 -8.62
CA TYR A 629 -35.49 17.23 -8.41
C TYR A 629 -34.11 16.93 -7.82
N LYS A 630 -33.77 15.64 -7.61
CA LYS A 630 -32.46 15.25 -7.06
C LYS A 630 -31.26 15.60 -7.98
N ALA A 631 -31.54 16.07 -9.20
CA ALA A 631 -30.54 16.32 -10.24
C ALA A 631 -30.10 17.79 -10.39
N VAL A 632 -30.73 18.77 -9.73
CA VAL A 632 -30.48 20.20 -10.04
C VAL A 632 -30.21 21.11 -8.83
N GLY A 633 -30.24 20.59 -7.59
CA GLY A 633 -29.91 21.41 -6.40
C GLY A 633 -30.96 22.45 -5.99
N ASP A 634 -32.07 22.56 -6.72
CA ASP A 634 -33.22 23.39 -6.36
C ASP A 634 -34.09 22.70 -5.29
N LEU A 635 -34.45 23.41 -4.23
CA LEU A 635 -35.35 22.92 -3.19
C LEU A 635 -36.80 23.29 -3.50
N ALA A 636 -37.70 22.30 -3.48
CA ALA A 636 -39.14 22.53 -3.54
C ALA A 636 -39.70 22.63 -2.12
N PHE A 637 -40.15 23.83 -1.72
CA PHE A 637 -40.73 24.09 -0.40
C PHE A 637 -42.14 24.65 -0.48
N GLY A 638 -42.96 24.31 0.52
CA GLY A 638 -44.12 25.10 0.91
C GLY A 638 -43.69 26.15 1.93
N TYR A 639 -44.40 27.28 1.99
CA TYR A 639 -44.19 28.28 3.02
C TYR A 639 -45.51 28.78 3.59
N SER A 640 -45.48 29.19 4.85
CA SER A 640 -46.52 29.97 5.49
C SER A 640 -45.88 31.13 6.25
N SER A 641 -46.54 32.28 6.27
CA SER A 641 -46.14 33.41 7.10
C SER A 641 -47.03 33.42 8.33
N GLU A 642 -46.44 33.39 9.52
CA GLU A 642 -47.22 33.55 10.77
C GLU A 642 -47.63 35.02 10.96
N THR A 643 -46.85 35.95 10.40
CA THR A 643 -47.19 37.37 10.36
C THR A 643 -48.09 37.69 9.15
N PRO A 644 -49.25 38.34 9.31
CA PRO A 644 -50.03 38.84 8.18
C PRO A 644 -49.22 39.83 7.34
N LEU A 645 -49.23 39.69 6.01
CA LEU A 645 -48.53 40.60 5.10
C LEU A 645 -49.32 41.92 4.97
N ARG A 646 -49.11 42.85 5.90
CA ARG A 646 -49.84 44.12 5.97
C ARG A 646 -49.22 45.22 5.09
N THR A 647 -47.95 45.05 4.69
CA THR A 647 -47.23 46.07 3.91
C THR A 647 -46.64 45.52 2.61
N ARG A 648 -46.48 46.41 1.62
CA ARG A 648 -45.77 46.08 0.36
C ARG A 648 -44.32 45.64 0.63
N ALA A 649 -43.68 46.17 1.67
CA ALA A 649 -42.33 45.82 2.07
C ALA A 649 -42.23 44.36 2.58
N GLN A 650 -43.18 43.92 3.41
CA GLN A 650 -43.26 42.52 3.87
C GLN A 650 -43.52 41.55 2.71
N ALA A 651 -44.42 41.91 1.78
CA ALA A 651 -44.69 41.11 0.59
C ALA A 651 -43.47 40.99 -0.34
N ALA A 652 -42.75 42.10 -0.55
CA ALA A 652 -41.50 42.11 -1.33
C ALA A 652 -40.39 41.30 -0.64
N ALA A 653 -40.29 41.38 0.68
CA ALA A 653 -39.31 40.62 1.46
C ALA A 653 -39.53 39.11 1.37
N LEU A 654 -40.78 38.65 1.50
CA LEU A 654 -41.14 37.25 1.32
C LEU A 654 -40.86 36.77 -0.11
N ALA A 655 -41.21 37.56 -1.13
CA ALA A 655 -40.95 37.22 -2.53
C ALA A 655 -39.45 37.08 -2.82
N ALA A 656 -38.62 37.97 -2.27
CA ALA A 656 -37.17 37.91 -2.43
C ALA A 656 -36.54 36.70 -1.70
N LEU A 657 -37.02 36.37 -0.49
CA LEU A 657 -36.61 35.15 0.23
C LEU A 657 -36.96 33.90 -0.59
N MET A 658 -38.17 33.83 -1.17
CA MET A 658 -38.59 32.69 -1.98
C MET A 658 -37.78 32.59 -3.29
N ALA A 659 -37.52 33.70 -3.97
CA ALA A 659 -36.68 33.73 -5.16
C ALA A 659 -35.26 33.19 -4.91
N CYS A 660 -34.72 33.40 -3.69
CA CYS A 660 -33.42 32.89 -3.28
C CYS A 660 -33.41 31.37 -3.03
N LEU A 661 -34.53 30.80 -2.56
CA LEU A 661 -34.62 29.39 -2.17
C LEU A 661 -35.05 28.46 -3.32
N GLY A 662 -35.54 29.03 -4.44
CA GLY A 662 -35.95 28.30 -5.65
C GLY A 662 -37.38 28.64 -6.09
N LYS A 663 -37.77 28.30 -7.34
CA LYS A 663 -39.08 28.68 -7.91
C LYS A 663 -40.26 28.21 -7.03
N PRO A 664 -41.14 29.11 -6.56
CA PRO A 664 -42.33 28.72 -5.80
C PRO A 664 -43.36 28.03 -6.71
N SER A 665 -43.86 26.86 -6.31
CA SER A 665 -45.08 26.28 -6.88
C SER A 665 -46.30 26.85 -6.15
N GLN A 666 -46.70 28.08 -6.50
CA GLN A 666 -47.89 28.84 -6.05
C GLN A 666 -48.20 28.91 -4.53
N PRO A 667 -48.58 30.08 -3.98
CA PRO A 667 -49.09 30.15 -2.62
C PRO A 667 -50.37 29.33 -2.47
N ARG A 668 -50.47 28.49 -1.43
CA ARG A 668 -51.78 28.04 -0.95
C ARG A 668 -52.47 29.29 -0.40
N HIS A 669 -53.46 29.80 -1.11
CA HIS A 669 -54.32 30.86 -0.61
C HIS A 669 -54.93 30.39 0.73
N ALA A 670 -54.56 31.06 1.81
CA ALA A 670 -55.43 31.15 2.98
C ALA A 670 -56.61 32.02 2.55
N GLU A 671 -57.83 31.52 2.78
CA GLU A 671 -59.07 32.24 2.55
C GLU A 671 -59.01 33.60 3.28
N LEU A 672 -58.85 34.67 2.51
CA LEU A 672 -59.11 36.02 2.98
C LEU A 672 -60.63 36.14 3.12
N GLY A 673 -61.12 36.11 4.35
CA GLY A 673 -62.39 36.72 4.68
C GLY A 673 -62.29 38.22 4.46
N ASP A 674 -63.29 38.80 3.80
CA ASP A 674 -63.40 40.22 3.48
C ASP A 674 -63.21 41.11 4.72
N GLN A 675 -62.17 41.95 4.71
CA GLN A 675 -62.18 43.38 5.04
C GLN A 675 -60.81 44.03 4.81
#